data_AF-A0A1J4JR76-F1
#
_entry.id   AF-A0A1J4JR76-F1
#
_cell.length_a   1.000
_cell.length_b   1.000
_cell.length_c   1.000
_cell.angle_alpha   90.00
_cell.angle_beta   90.00
_cell.angle_gamma   90.00
#
_symmetry.space_group_name_H-M   'P 1'
#
loop_
_entity.id
_entity.type
_entity.pdbx_description
1 polymer ?
#
loop_
_entity_poly.entity_id
_entity_poly.type
_entity_poly.pdbx_seq_one_letter_code
_entity_poly.pdbx_strand_id
1 'polypeptide(L)'
;MLLFFISFASFYDDLKESVLFQPHNWNSRYFRIPAICTANDGSLITATDARWINKNDLPARISVMIRRSPDNGVSWSDPIIISGPIKDTGHGDASIMVDRKTGTVICLFNGDNGFFRSTAKNPVHIYMSRSHDNGITWEPMIDITHFLYSSLCTECNKDRKTWAGMFATSGYICQLRDGRIMVAGTVRCWGQVRNYAIYSDDCGDTWDMGLTYADKRANEAKFVEKNDGVVIISVRNRGYRRFVFSSDRGDHWVNETKMTDIWDSPCNGEIIRYTSTIDGYDKDRLLHTVTYVKNFPRRNVSMLLSYDEGKTWPIKKQLNNESSQLGSYSSIAIGKDGMIYVYYEKGISLSDPDEFNMTVSRFSLEWLTDGQDRYTPPGDLLWCIINKEDLTSTKLCPANYHQLNLKVFDSYVESYFIYPRTVNYIFTTTIRDFTINLSREGLETGKYVNEIKDSKPTIQFIGHSRSSRTFEMKNVHIIISSEELSFNTFIFDDVIITIINTTNLSKVEIGSTHIRLINQYSKTSFITTILNVSKATVELENEHSIEDEALLILRGISGVESHSGSTIRIISIINKSQIHIKGNWTKEEAQNITIVSTTNHHTRVLLDLKNLGKFGIEGEEPEYIDTPDDAHFEIIAKFLSRKTGQSNKTAQFDKRSKGAKGTLIFLNLISAAVCVFVFIVLISFFIHQKQHTAEHHTA
;
A
#
# COMPACT_ATOMS: atom_id res chain seq x y z
N MET A 1 -51.69 4.25 -26.71
CA MET A 1 -50.24 4.04 -26.59
C MET A 1 -49.77 4.89 -25.42
N LEU A 2 -49.85 4.36 -24.19
CA LEU A 2 -49.41 5.05 -22.98
C LEU A 2 -47.92 4.73 -22.81
N LEU A 3 -47.05 5.70 -23.06
CA LEU A 3 -45.61 5.58 -22.81
C LEU A 3 -45.38 5.64 -21.30
N PHE A 4 -45.11 4.48 -20.69
CA PHE A 4 -44.55 4.40 -19.35
C PHE A 4 -43.11 4.93 -19.39
N PHE A 5 -42.91 6.13 -18.84
CA PHE A 5 -41.58 6.56 -18.44
C PHE A 5 -41.18 5.73 -17.22
N ILE A 6 -40.43 4.65 -17.46
CA ILE A 6 -39.68 3.97 -16.40
C ILE A 6 -38.53 4.91 -16.05
N SER A 7 -38.71 5.72 -15.00
CA SER A 7 -37.61 6.38 -14.33
C SER A 7 -36.71 5.28 -13.76
N PHE A 8 -35.55 5.07 -14.37
CA PHE A 8 -34.48 4.31 -13.72
C PHE A 8 -34.03 5.12 -12.51
N ALA A 9 -34.67 4.89 -11.36
CA ALA A 9 -34.13 5.30 -10.09
C ALA A 9 -32.74 4.66 -9.99
N SER A 10 -31.70 5.48 -10.04
CA SER A 10 -30.34 5.00 -9.82
C SER A 10 -30.26 4.60 -8.35
N PHE A 11 -30.38 3.30 -8.08
CA PHE A 11 -30.16 2.74 -6.75
C PHE A 11 -28.66 2.80 -6.46
N TYR A 12 -28.22 3.82 -5.74
CA TYR A 12 -26.91 3.81 -5.06
C TYR A 12 -27.06 3.11 -3.71
N ASP A 13 -25.94 2.62 -3.15
CA ASP A 13 -25.95 1.92 -1.86
C ASP A 13 -26.51 2.84 -0.76
N ASP A 14 -27.55 2.36 -0.07
CA ASP A 14 -28.06 3.01 1.14
C ASP A 14 -26.98 3.05 2.23
N LEU A 15 -27.07 4.05 3.10
CA LEU A 15 -26.25 4.11 4.31
C LEU A 15 -26.47 2.86 5.17
N LYS A 16 -25.38 2.18 5.51
CA LYS A 16 -25.37 1.01 6.39
C LYS A 16 -24.63 1.35 7.68
N GLU A 17 -25.08 0.80 8.80
CA GLU A 17 -24.45 1.00 10.09
C GLU A 17 -23.98 -0.32 10.70
N SER A 18 -22.87 -0.26 11.42
CA SER A 18 -22.39 -1.33 12.29
C SER A 18 -22.08 -0.76 13.67
N VAL A 19 -22.66 -1.35 14.71
CA VAL A 19 -22.39 -0.99 16.10
C VAL A 19 -21.20 -1.81 16.60
N LEU A 20 -20.09 -1.13 16.90
CA LEU A 20 -18.85 -1.77 17.31
C LEU A 20 -18.78 -1.93 18.83
N PHE A 21 -19.25 -0.95 19.58
CA PHE A 21 -19.27 -0.99 21.03
C PHE A 21 -20.58 -0.45 21.56
N GLN A 22 -21.11 -1.13 22.57
CA GLN A 22 -22.28 -0.68 23.33
C GLN A 22 -21.86 -0.53 24.78
N PRO A 23 -22.47 0.42 25.53
CA PRO A 23 -22.27 0.53 26.96
C PRO A 23 -22.45 -0.82 27.65
N HIS A 24 -21.64 -1.08 28.68
CA HIS A 24 -21.60 -2.32 29.46
C HIS A 24 -20.99 -3.55 28.78
N ASN A 25 -20.73 -3.51 27.46
CA ASN A 25 -19.99 -4.60 26.81
C ASN A 25 -18.52 -4.63 27.26
N TRP A 26 -17.93 -5.83 27.30
CA TRP A 26 -16.56 -6.07 27.76
C TRP A 26 -16.25 -5.44 29.14
N ASN A 27 -17.26 -5.32 30.01
CA ASN A 27 -17.18 -4.70 31.34
C ASN A 27 -16.81 -3.21 31.35
N SER A 28 -16.84 -2.53 30.20
CA SER A 28 -16.67 -1.07 30.16
C SER A 28 -18.03 -0.40 30.27
N ARG A 29 -18.20 0.52 31.21
CA ARG A 29 -19.47 1.24 31.36
C ARG A 29 -19.74 2.19 30.19
N TYR A 30 -18.72 2.87 29.69
CA TYR A 30 -18.84 3.79 28.56
C TYR A 30 -17.80 3.49 27.49
N PHE A 31 -18.13 3.82 26.24
CA PHE A 31 -17.18 3.86 25.13
C PHE A 31 -17.26 5.22 24.46
N ARG A 32 -16.11 5.81 24.15
CA ARG A 32 -16.02 7.18 23.62
C ARG A 32 -14.85 7.35 22.67
N ILE A 33 -14.80 8.51 22.04
CA ILE A 33 -13.66 9.01 21.26
C ILE A 33 -13.30 8.10 20.06
N PRO A 34 -13.96 8.28 18.91
CA PRO A 34 -13.73 7.47 17.73
C PRO A 34 -12.50 7.95 16.95
N ALA A 35 -11.69 6.99 16.52
CA ALA A 35 -10.67 7.16 15.49
C ALA A 35 -10.76 5.97 14.51
N ILE A 36 -10.63 6.22 13.21
CA ILE A 36 -10.70 5.17 12.18
C ILE A 36 -9.72 5.47 11.04
N CYS A 37 -9.07 4.44 10.50
CA CYS A 37 -8.28 4.51 9.26
C CYS A 37 -8.47 3.25 8.40
N THR A 38 -7.99 3.32 7.16
CA THR A 38 -7.94 2.18 6.22
C THR A 38 -6.49 1.74 6.04
N ALA A 39 -6.19 0.48 6.34
CA ALA A 39 -4.88 -0.15 6.16
C ALA A 39 -4.60 -0.50 4.70
N ASN A 40 -3.34 -0.79 4.36
CA ASN A 40 -2.88 -1.05 2.98
C ASN A 40 -3.54 -2.27 2.32
N ASP A 41 -3.99 -3.24 3.11
CA ASP A 41 -4.76 -4.40 2.63
C ASP A 41 -6.26 -4.09 2.43
N GLY A 42 -6.69 -2.85 2.70
CA GLY A 42 -8.07 -2.39 2.62
C GLY A 42 -8.89 -2.62 3.90
N SER A 43 -8.30 -3.21 4.94
CA SER A 43 -8.99 -3.38 6.22
C SER A 43 -9.22 -2.06 6.94
N LEU A 44 -10.33 -1.94 7.67
CA LEU A 44 -10.59 -0.80 8.54
C LEU A 44 -10.06 -1.08 9.93
N ILE A 45 -9.45 -0.08 10.56
CA ILE A 45 -8.94 -0.15 11.93
C ILE A 45 -9.57 0.97 12.74
N THR A 46 -10.13 0.65 13.89
CA THR A 46 -10.74 1.63 14.80
C THR A 46 -9.98 1.69 16.11
N ALA A 47 -9.92 2.87 16.71
CA ALA A 47 -9.48 3.09 18.09
C ALA A 47 -10.58 3.76 18.91
N THR A 48 -10.73 3.39 20.18
CA THR A 48 -11.81 3.82 21.07
C THR A 48 -11.41 3.81 22.53
N ASP A 49 -11.84 4.81 23.29
CA ASP A 49 -11.76 4.82 24.74
C ASP A 49 -12.75 3.80 25.33
N ALA A 50 -12.26 2.79 26.02
CA ALA A 50 -13.03 2.01 26.98
C ALA A 50 -12.93 2.69 28.35
N ARG A 51 -14.02 3.36 28.79
CA ARG A 51 -14.08 4.04 30.09
C ARG A 51 -14.81 3.15 31.10
N TRP A 52 -14.01 2.46 31.90
CA TRP A 52 -14.44 1.29 32.67
C TRP A 52 -15.54 1.61 33.70
N ILE A 53 -15.41 2.73 34.43
CA ILE A 53 -16.24 3.00 35.63
C ILE A 53 -17.25 4.12 35.40
N ASN A 54 -16.86 5.18 34.70
CA ASN A 54 -17.64 6.39 34.52
C ASN A 54 -17.24 7.11 33.22
N LYS A 55 -17.98 8.16 32.87
CA LYS A 55 -17.80 8.91 31.62
C LYS A 55 -16.69 9.97 31.65
N ASN A 56 -15.95 10.12 32.76
CA ASN A 56 -14.99 11.21 32.92
C ASN A 56 -13.84 11.13 31.91
N ASP A 57 -13.23 12.27 31.63
CA ASP A 57 -11.98 12.36 30.89
C ASP A 57 -10.77 12.03 31.77
N LEU A 58 -9.57 11.98 31.17
CA LEU A 58 -8.31 11.71 31.87
C LEU A 58 -8.04 12.74 33.01
N PRO A 59 -7.41 12.33 34.13
CA PRO A 59 -6.99 10.96 34.44
C PRO A 59 -8.18 10.16 34.98
N ALA A 60 -8.39 8.99 34.40
CA ALA A 60 -9.42 8.05 34.82
C ALA A 60 -9.04 6.63 34.38
N ARG A 61 -9.80 5.64 34.84
CA ARG A 61 -9.68 4.26 34.39
C ARG A 61 -10.20 4.17 32.95
N ILE A 62 -9.30 4.39 31.98
CA ILE A 62 -9.57 4.39 30.53
C ILE A 62 -8.50 3.53 29.82
N SER A 63 -8.91 2.80 28.79
CA SER A 63 -7.98 2.06 27.91
C SER A 63 -8.31 2.31 26.45
N VAL A 64 -7.29 2.25 25.59
CA VAL A 64 -7.48 2.34 24.13
C VAL A 64 -7.71 0.95 23.58
N MET A 65 -8.91 0.70 23.07
CA MET A 65 -9.30 -0.54 22.40
C MET A 65 -9.25 -0.39 20.89
N ILE A 66 -8.74 -1.42 20.22
CA ILE A 66 -8.70 -1.54 18.76
C ILE A 66 -9.66 -2.64 18.31
N ARG A 67 -10.41 -2.37 17.24
CA ARG A 67 -11.08 -3.41 16.43
C ARG A 67 -10.74 -3.23 14.97
N ARG A 68 -10.62 -4.36 14.26
CA ARG A 68 -10.28 -4.40 12.83
C ARG A 68 -11.38 -5.09 12.03
N SER A 69 -11.67 -4.59 10.83
CA SER A 69 -12.58 -5.21 9.87
C SER A 69 -11.85 -5.51 8.56
N PRO A 70 -11.70 -6.78 8.16
CA PRO A 70 -11.07 -7.15 6.88
C PRO A 70 -12.02 -7.04 5.67
N ASP A 71 -13.31 -6.77 5.89
CA ASP A 71 -14.39 -6.94 4.92
C ASP A 71 -15.25 -5.69 4.77
N ASN A 72 -14.61 -4.52 4.68
CA ASN A 72 -15.28 -3.23 4.43
C ASN A 72 -16.33 -2.86 5.50
N GLY A 73 -16.06 -3.20 6.76
CA GLY A 73 -16.89 -2.85 7.90
C GLY A 73 -18.06 -3.80 8.16
N VAL A 74 -18.15 -4.94 7.46
CA VAL A 74 -19.24 -5.92 7.62
C VAL A 74 -19.08 -6.74 8.91
N SER A 75 -17.88 -7.22 9.19
CA SER A 75 -17.54 -7.92 10.43
C SER A 75 -16.30 -7.30 11.09
N TRP A 76 -16.21 -7.47 12.40
CA TRP A 76 -15.19 -6.83 13.22
C TRP A 76 -14.57 -7.85 14.18
N SER A 77 -13.25 -7.82 14.31
CA SER A 77 -12.49 -8.65 15.26
C SER A 77 -12.96 -8.43 16.70
N ASP A 78 -12.61 -9.35 17.61
CA ASP A 78 -12.66 -9.05 19.04
C ASP A 78 -11.74 -7.85 19.36
N PRO A 79 -12.07 -7.06 20.41
CA PRO A 79 -11.27 -5.90 20.78
C PRO A 79 -9.96 -6.31 21.45
N ILE A 80 -8.87 -5.61 21.11
CA ILE A 80 -7.58 -5.70 21.79
C ILE A 80 -7.26 -4.37 22.47
N ILE A 81 -6.55 -4.40 23.61
CA ILE A 81 -6.09 -3.18 24.30
C ILE A 81 -4.64 -2.92 23.94
N ILE A 82 -4.34 -1.73 23.40
CA ILE A 82 -2.97 -1.34 23.00
C ILE A 82 -2.30 -0.41 24.02
N SER A 83 -3.07 0.15 24.96
CA SER A 83 -2.58 1.10 25.98
C SER A 83 -1.99 0.43 27.23
N GLY A 84 -1.59 -0.84 27.14
CA GLY A 84 -1.09 -1.63 28.26
C GLY A 84 -2.15 -1.99 29.32
N PRO A 85 -1.73 -2.36 30.55
CA PRO A 85 -2.62 -2.79 31.61
C PRO A 85 -3.65 -1.73 32.04
N ILE A 86 -4.83 -2.19 32.46
CA ILE A 86 -5.90 -1.31 32.94
C ILE A 86 -5.52 -0.71 34.30
N LYS A 87 -5.46 0.62 34.38
CA LYS A 87 -5.11 1.40 35.59
C LYS A 87 -5.98 2.65 35.70
N ASP A 88 -6.04 3.25 36.89
CA ASP A 88 -6.89 4.43 37.16
C ASP A 88 -6.32 5.76 36.59
N THR A 89 -5.09 5.71 36.10
CA THR A 89 -4.41 6.78 35.34
C THR A 89 -4.21 6.30 33.90
N GLY A 90 -5.31 5.89 33.28
CA GLY A 90 -5.33 5.20 31.98
C GLY A 90 -4.97 6.09 30.80
N HIS A 91 -5.37 5.65 29.60
CA HIS A 91 -5.06 6.32 28.34
C HIS A 91 -6.27 6.39 27.42
N GLY A 92 -6.39 7.47 26.67
CA GLY A 92 -7.52 7.72 25.77
C GLY A 92 -7.25 8.86 24.79
N ASP A 93 -8.31 9.38 24.19
CA ASP A 93 -8.29 10.41 23.16
C ASP A 93 -7.40 10.01 21.94
N ALA A 94 -7.59 8.77 21.47
CA ALA A 94 -6.74 8.19 20.45
C ALA A 94 -6.89 8.86 19.07
N SER A 95 -5.77 8.99 18.35
CA SER A 95 -5.75 9.27 16.92
C SER A 95 -4.97 8.20 16.15
N ILE A 96 -5.34 7.95 14.89
CA ILE A 96 -4.80 6.84 14.10
C ILE A 96 -4.61 7.22 12.63
N MET A 97 -3.60 6.64 11.97
CA MET A 97 -3.39 6.72 10.53
C MET A 97 -2.58 5.53 10.00
N VAL A 98 -2.36 5.51 8.69
CA VAL A 98 -1.49 4.54 8.01
C VAL A 98 -0.49 5.31 7.17
N ASP A 99 0.80 5.13 7.45
CA ASP A 99 1.86 5.83 6.74
C ASP A 99 1.88 5.36 5.30
N ARG A 100 1.66 6.29 4.35
CA ARG A 100 1.56 5.93 2.94
C ARG A 100 2.80 5.21 2.43
N LYS A 101 4.00 5.65 2.86
CA LYS A 101 5.26 5.09 2.34
C LYS A 101 5.54 3.68 2.84
N THR A 102 5.37 3.42 4.13
CA THR A 102 5.76 2.16 4.77
C THR A 102 4.60 1.19 4.97
N GLY A 103 3.36 1.69 5.01
CA GLY A 103 2.19 0.91 5.42
C GLY A 103 2.04 0.73 6.93
N THR A 104 2.92 1.33 7.73
CA THR A 104 2.86 1.26 9.19
C THR A 104 1.60 1.97 9.68
N VAL A 105 0.79 1.29 10.50
CA VAL A 105 -0.32 1.91 11.21
C VAL A 105 0.25 2.58 12.46
N ILE A 106 -0.04 3.87 12.65
CA ILE A 106 0.43 4.64 13.80
C ILE A 106 -0.79 5.07 14.61
N CYS A 107 -0.79 4.78 15.90
CA CYS A 107 -1.80 5.25 16.85
C CYS A 107 -1.15 6.08 17.96
N LEU A 108 -1.65 7.30 18.16
CA LEU A 108 -1.29 8.17 19.27
C LEU A 108 -2.40 8.20 20.31
N PHE A 109 -2.06 8.30 21.59
CA PHE A 109 -3.03 8.47 22.67
C PHE A 109 -2.40 9.17 23.87
N ASN A 110 -3.24 9.71 24.74
CA ASN A 110 -2.83 10.55 25.87
C ASN A 110 -3.07 9.80 27.19
N GLY A 111 -2.29 10.05 28.24
CA GLY A 111 -2.56 9.41 29.52
C GLY A 111 -1.76 9.86 30.74
N ASP A 112 -1.87 9.05 31.79
CA ASP A 112 -1.34 9.23 33.15
C ASP A 112 -1.93 10.39 33.95
N ASN A 113 -1.96 11.60 33.38
CA ASN A 113 -2.55 12.78 34.00
C ASN A 113 -3.64 13.39 33.12
N GLY A 114 -4.44 14.29 33.69
CA GLY A 114 -5.46 15.03 32.94
C GLY A 114 -4.96 16.40 32.49
N PHE A 115 -5.44 16.87 31.34
CA PHE A 115 -5.03 18.14 30.74
C PHE A 115 -5.08 19.34 31.70
N PHE A 116 -6.20 19.50 32.42
CA PHE A 116 -6.37 20.62 33.37
C PHE A 116 -5.61 20.43 34.69
N ARG A 117 -5.28 19.18 35.07
CA ARG A 117 -4.51 18.85 36.29
C ARG A 117 -3.00 18.83 36.06
N SER A 118 -2.57 18.85 34.81
CA SER A 118 -1.17 18.74 34.43
C SER A 118 -0.33 19.91 34.94
N THR A 119 0.96 19.69 35.09
CA THR A 119 1.96 20.75 35.26
C THR A 119 3.20 20.38 34.47
N ALA A 120 4.15 21.31 34.29
CA ALA A 120 5.41 20.98 33.65
C ALA A 120 6.18 19.83 34.35
N LYS A 121 5.98 19.64 35.67
CA LYS A 121 6.62 18.57 36.46
C LYS A 121 5.83 17.26 36.52
N ASN A 122 4.55 17.32 36.19
CA ASN A 122 3.65 16.17 36.17
C ASN A 122 2.69 16.36 34.97
N PRO A 123 3.20 16.18 33.74
CA PRO A 123 2.44 16.44 32.54
C PRO A 123 1.41 15.32 32.29
N VAL A 124 0.45 15.57 31.39
CA VAL A 124 -0.24 14.49 30.69
C VAL A 124 0.74 13.99 29.61
N HIS A 125 0.88 12.68 29.50
CA HIS A 125 1.83 12.09 28.57
C HIS A 125 1.15 11.82 27.22
N ILE A 126 1.93 11.90 26.14
CA ILE A 126 1.52 11.50 24.80
C ILE A 126 2.32 10.26 24.43
N TYR A 127 1.61 9.20 24.06
CA TYR A 127 2.15 7.90 23.73
C TYR A 127 1.87 7.57 22.26
N MET A 128 2.73 6.74 21.69
CA MET A 128 2.59 6.16 20.36
C MET A 128 2.66 4.64 20.43
N SER A 129 1.90 3.94 19.60
CA SER A 129 2.06 2.51 19.30
C SER A 129 1.90 2.31 17.79
N ARG A 130 2.62 1.33 17.23
CA ARG A 130 2.64 1.03 15.81
C ARG A 130 2.23 -0.41 15.52
N SER A 131 1.69 -0.62 14.33
CA SER A 131 1.47 -1.95 13.75
C SER A 131 2.07 -2.03 12.35
N HIS A 132 2.82 -3.10 12.10
CA HIS A 132 3.47 -3.39 10.82
C HIS A 132 2.72 -4.45 10.00
N ASP A 133 1.59 -4.92 10.51
CA ASP A 133 0.80 -6.03 9.95
C ASP A 133 -0.69 -5.65 9.79
N ASN A 134 -0.94 -4.40 9.37
CA ASN A 134 -2.29 -3.87 9.11
C ASN A 134 -3.22 -3.93 10.34
N GLY A 135 -2.68 -3.65 11.54
CA GLY A 135 -3.45 -3.51 12.78
C GLY A 135 -3.75 -4.81 13.51
N ILE A 136 -3.08 -5.93 13.16
CA ILE A 136 -3.28 -7.23 13.80
C ILE A 136 -2.51 -7.29 15.13
N THR A 137 -1.24 -6.95 15.12
CA THR A 137 -0.38 -6.84 16.31
C THR A 137 0.17 -5.44 16.46
N TRP A 138 0.50 -5.06 17.71
CA TRP A 138 0.91 -3.71 18.07
C TRP A 138 2.16 -3.74 18.94
N GLU A 139 3.08 -2.82 18.66
CA GLU A 139 4.25 -2.57 19.48
C GLU A 139 3.83 -2.04 20.87
N PRO A 140 4.61 -2.31 21.94
CA PRO A 140 4.42 -1.64 23.22
C PRO A 140 4.42 -0.12 23.05
N MET A 141 3.60 0.58 23.85
CA MET A 141 3.50 2.03 23.76
C MET A 141 4.81 2.74 24.14
N ILE A 142 5.17 3.78 23.38
CA ILE A 142 6.38 4.59 23.54
C ILE A 142 5.96 6.01 23.96
N ASP A 143 6.58 6.56 25.00
CA ASP A 143 6.32 7.94 25.47
C ASP A 143 7.10 8.97 24.63
N ILE A 144 6.37 9.80 23.88
CA ILE A 144 6.94 10.84 23.01
C ILE A 144 6.93 12.23 23.66
N THR A 145 6.49 12.35 24.91
CA THR A 145 6.35 13.64 25.62
C THR A 145 7.66 14.41 25.70
N HIS A 146 8.78 13.70 25.83
CA HIS A 146 10.13 14.27 25.97
C HIS A 146 10.64 14.98 24.69
N PHE A 147 10.06 14.72 23.53
CA PHE A 147 10.31 15.49 22.32
C PHE A 147 9.59 16.85 22.35
N LEU A 148 8.42 16.90 22.98
CA LEU A 148 7.44 17.95 22.73
C LEU A 148 7.49 19.07 23.77
N TYR A 149 7.36 18.74 25.06
CA TYR A 149 7.13 19.75 26.10
C TYR A 149 7.38 19.25 27.53
N SER A 150 7.17 20.16 28.50
CA SER A 150 7.28 19.92 29.94
C SER A 150 8.72 19.80 30.44
N SER A 151 8.91 19.63 31.74
CA SER A 151 10.23 19.43 32.33
C SER A 151 10.93 18.16 31.85
N LEU A 152 10.18 17.22 31.25
CA LEU A 152 10.71 16.02 30.60
C LEU A 152 11.41 16.33 29.28
N CYS A 153 11.14 17.51 28.69
CA CYS A 153 11.59 17.77 27.34
C CYS A 153 13.12 17.91 27.23
N THR A 154 13.71 17.09 26.36
CA THR A 154 15.15 17.07 26.08
C THR A 154 15.52 17.76 24.77
N GLU A 155 14.62 17.77 23.78
CA GLU A 155 14.93 18.19 22.40
C GLU A 155 14.22 19.48 21.95
N CYS A 156 13.41 20.08 22.82
CA CYS A 156 12.67 21.30 22.51
C CYS A 156 13.30 22.58 23.08
N ASN A 157 12.78 23.72 22.62
CA ASN A 157 13.18 25.03 23.12
C ASN A 157 12.91 25.20 24.63
N LYS A 158 13.64 26.14 25.27
CA LYS A 158 13.57 26.35 26.73
C LYS A 158 12.17 26.72 27.23
N ASP A 159 11.37 27.38 26.41
CA ASP A 159 10.04 27.83 26.79
C ASP A 159 9.07 26.65 26.94
N ARG A 160 9.09 25.68 26.00
CA ARG A 160 8.27 24.47 26.04
C ARG A 160 8.49 23.64 27.30
N LYS A 161 9.66 23.75 27.94
CA LYS A 161 9.96 23.10 29.23
C LYS A 161 9.08 23.57 30.39
N THR A 162 8.44 24.73 30.25
CA THR A 162 7.58 25.35 31.28
C THR A 162 6.09 25.16 31.02
N TRP A 163 5.71 24.57 29.89
CA TRP A 163 4.31 24.39 29.51
C TRP A 163 3.59 23.39 30.42
N ALA A 164 2.32 23.66 30.69
CA ALA A 164 1.61 23.04 31.80
C ALA A 164 0.85 21.76 31.42
N GLY A 165 0.49 21.57 30.15
CA GLY A 165 -0.21 20.37 29.69
C GLY A 165 -0.43 20.40 28.18
N MET A 166 -0.47 19.23 27.56
CA MET A 166 -0.72 19.08 26.13
C MET A 166 -1.34 17.71 25.85
N PHE A 167 -2.35 17.67 24.98
CA PHE A 167 -2.82 16.41 24.42
C PHE A 167 -2.84 16.48 22.89
N ALA A 168 -2.53 15.37 22.24
CA ALA A 168 -2.75 15.17 20.81
C ALA A 168 -4.24 14.92 20.58
N THR A 169 -4.85 15.61 19.62
CA THR A 169 -6.29 15.51 19.38
C THR A 169 -6.65 14.15 18.78
N SER A 170 -7.81 13.61 19.17
CA SER A 170 -8.31 12.31 18.72
C SER A 170 -8.83 12.34 17.28
N GLY A 171 -8.93 11.17 16.61
CA GLY A 171 -9.47 11.03 15.24
C GLY A 171 -8.42 10.57 14.22
N TYR A 172 -8.48 11.06 13.00
CA TYR A 172 -7.51 10.74 11.95
C TYR A 172 -6.29 11.66 12.03
N ILE A 173 -5.09 11.10 11.85
CA ILE A 173 -3.84 11.87 11.78
C ILE A 173 -3.58 12.25 10.32
N CYS A 174 -3.35 13.53 10.05
CA CYS A 174 -3.08 14.01 8.69
C CYS A 174 -1.67 13.64 8.25
N GLN A 175 -1.51 13.21 7.01
CA GLN A 175 -0.20 13.07 6.38
C GLN A 175 -0.11 13.97 5.15
N LEU A 176 0.79 14.96 5.19
CA LEU A 176 1.06 15.83 4.05
C LEU A 176 1.63 15.05 2.87
N ARG A 177 1.46 15.54 1.65
CA ARG A 177 1.88 14.90 0.39
C ARG A 177 3.34 14.47 0.41
N ASP A 178 4.20 15.25 1.06
CA ASP A 178 5.64 14.99 1.19
C ASP A 178 6.03 14.02 2.32
N GLY A 179 5.05 13.39 2.97
CA GLY A 179 5.22 12.34 3.97
C GLY A 179 5.11 12.82 5.41
N ARG A 180 5.12 14.13 5.69
CA ARG A 180 5.02 14.64 7.07
C ARG A 180 3.72 14.23 7.74
N ILE A 181 3.83 13.56 8.88
CA ILE A 181 2.74 13.21 9.78
C ILE A 181 2.43 14.42 10.66
N MET A 182 1.15 14.78 10.80
CA MET A 182 0.72 15.94 11.57
C MET A 182 -0.55 15.67 12.39
N VAL A 183 -0.46 15.92 13.70
CA VAL A 183 -1.59 15.89 14.64
C VAL A 183 -1.68 17.22 15.38
N ALA A 184 -2.91 17.71 15.62
CA ALA A 184 -3.06 18.96 16.35
C ALA A 184 -2.80 18.71 17.85
N GLY A 185 -1.94 19.53 18.45
CA GLY A 185 -1.75 19.58 19.90
C GLY A 185 -2.61 20.67 20.50
N THR A 186 -3.41 20.36 21.52
CA THR A 186 -4.05 21.37 22.37
C THR A 186 -3.16 21.60 23.60
N VAL A 187 -2.63 22.81 23.75
CA VAL A 187 -1.51 23.14 24.65
C VAL A 187 -1.93 24.19 25.66
N ARG A 188 -1.66 23.96 26.95
CA ARG A 188 -1.77 24.97 28.00
C ARG A 188 -0.42 25.60 28.29
N CYS A 189 -0.20 26.79 27.76
CA CYS A 189 1.02 27.58 27.92
C CYS A 189 0.68 29.06 28.18
N TRP A 190 1.53 29.76 28.94
CA TRP A 190 1.36 31.19 29.26
C TRP A 190 -0.07 31.59 29.69
N GLY A 191 -0.71 30.76 30.53
CA GLY A 191 -2.07 31.00 31.03
C GLY A 191 -3.21 30.89 30.01
N GLN A 192 -2.96 30.38 28.80
CA GLN A 192 -3.96 30.22 27.73
C GLN A 192 -3.94 28.80 27.17
N VAL A 193 -4.98 28.46 26.38
CA VAL A 193 -5.03 27.22 25.60
C VAL A 193 -4.84 27.54 24.12
N ARG A 194 -3.86 26.87 23.48
CA ARG A 194 -3.44 27.10 22.10
C ARG A 194 -3.43 25.82 21.27
N ASN A 195 -3.55 25.93 19.96
CA ASN A 195 -3.27 24.84 19.03
C ASN A 195 -1.86 24.98 18.46
N TYR A 196 -1.12 23.89 18.40
CA TYR A 196 0.14 23.75 17.67
C TYR A 196 0.06 22.54 16.74
N ALA A 197 0.82 22.53 15.65
CA ALA A 197 1.12 21.29 14.95
C ALA A 197 2.14 20.50 15.77
N ILE A 198 1.85 19.23 16.03
CA ILE A 198 2.82 18.20 16.42
C ILE A 198 3.08 17.39 15.15
N TYR A 199 4.34 17.14 14.81
CA TYR A 199 4.69 16.47 13.56
C TYR A 199 5.86 15.50 13.68
N SER A 200 5.94 14.60 12.71
CA SER A 200 7.08 13.72 12.45
C SER A 200 7.32 13.63 10.94
N ASP A 201 8.59 13.61 10.53
CA ASP A 201 9.01 13.43 9.13
C ASP A 201 9.64 12.03 8.88
N ASP A 202 9.67 11.15 9.89
CA ASP A 202 10.39 9.87 9.89
C ASP A 202 9.53 8.70 10.44
N CYS A 203 8.24 8.68 10.06
CA CYS A 203 7.30 7.63 10.46
C CYS A 203 7.06 7.56 11.99
N GLY A 204 7.37 8.61 12.73
CA GLY A 204 7.17 8.74 14.19
C GLY A 204 8.38 8.42 15.05
N ASP A 205 9.57 8.22 14.46
CA ASP A 205 10.79 7.89 15.22
C ASP A 205 11.25 9.10 16.04
N THR A 206 11.13 10.29 15.46
CA THR A 206 11.28 11.56 16.16
C THR A 206 10.04 12.43 15.97
N TRP A 207 9.82 13.34 16.93
CA TRP A 207 8.69 14.26 16.92
C TRP A 207 9.16 15.69 17.23
N ASP A 208 8.47 16.67 16.67
CA ASP A 208 8.64 18.08 17.03
C ASP A 208 7.30 18.83 16.89
N MET A 209 7.32 20.14 17.10
CA MET A 209 6.16 21.01 16.99
C MET A 209 6.45 22.24 16.15
N GLY A 210 5.40 22.75 15.50
CA GLY A 210 5.44 24.00 14.76
C GLY A 210 5.95 25.18 15.58
N LEU A 211 6.56 26.16 14.90
CA LEU A 211 7.22 27.31 15.54
C LEU A 211 6.23 28.27 16.23
N THR A 212 5.03 28.42 15.66
CA THR A 212 3.99 29.31 16.19
C THR A 212 2.69 28.57 16.47
N TYR A 213 1.84 29.16 17.34
CA TYR A 213 0.51 28.62 17.56
C TYR A 213 -0.43 28.97 16.40
N ALA A 214 -1.32 28.04 16.06
CA ALA A 214 -2.35 28.27 15.06
C ALA A 214 -3.53 29.08 15.59
N ASP A 215 -3.97 28.80 16.82
CA ASP A 215 -5.13 29.45 17.43
C ASP A 215 -4.87 29.65 18.94
N LYS A 216 -5.36 30.76 19.51
CA LYS A 216 -5.14 31.17 20.91
C LYS A 216 -6.35 30.97 21.84
N ARG A 217 -7.47 30.50 21.32
CA ARG A 217 -8.70 30.12 22.04
C ARG A 217 -9.09 28.71 21.59
N ALA A 218 -8.08 27.85 21.64
CA ALA A 218 -8.05 26.57 20.98
C ALA A 218 -8.74 25.47 21.77
N ASN A 219 -9.15 24.44 21.04
CA ASN A 219 -9.53 23.15 21.59
C ASN A 219 -9.14 22.07 20.57
N GLU A 220 -9.88 20.96 20.49
CA GLU A 220 -9.63 19.92 19.49
C GLU A 220 -9.69 20.46 18.06
N ALA A 221 -8.76 20.01 17.23
CA ALA A 221 -8.62 20.46 15.86
C ALA A 221 -8.10 19.34 14.96
N LYS A 222 -8.17 19.56 13.64
CA LYS A 222 -7.75 18.63 12.60
C LYS A 222 -7.03 19.34 11.47
N PHE A 223 -6.13 18.64 10.79
CA PHE A 223 -5.41 19.16 9.63
C PHE A 223 -5.90 18.54 8.32
N VAL A 224 -5.86 19.32 7.26
CA VAL A 224 -5.93 18.83 5.88
C VAL A 224 -5.04 19.70 5.00
N GLU A 225 -4.27 19.11 4.10
CA GLU A 225 -3.45 19.85 3.13
C GLU A 225 -4.24 20.12 1.87
N LYS A 226 -4.21 21.32 1.30
CA LYS A 226 -4.82 21.64 0.01
C LYS A 226 -3.94 21.18 -1.16
N ASN A 227 -4.48 21.15 -2.39
CA ASN A 227 -3.69 20.85 -3.59
C ASN A 227 -2.53 21.84 -3.85
N ASP A 228 -2.64 23.09 -3.38
CA ASP A 228 -1.57 24.09 -3.50
C ASP A 228 -0.48 23.96 -2.39
N GLY A 229 -0.60 22.96 -1.50
CA GLY A 229 0.32 22.70 -0.39
C GLY A 229 0.03 23.50 0.88
N VAL A 230 -0.98 24.38 0.90
CA VAL A 230 -1.38 25.09 2.13
C VAL A 230 -2.11 24.13 3.06
N VAL A 231 -1.65 24.03 4.30
CA VAL A 231 -2.30 23.25 5.36
C VAL A 231 -3.40 24.08 6.01
N ILE A 232 -4.59 23.51 6.11
CA ILE A 232 -5.73 24.03 6.88
C ILE A 232 -5.73 23.34 8.24
N ILE A 233 -5.91 24.11 9.32
CA ILE A 233 -6.37 23.60 10.61
C ILE A 233 -7.84 23.94 10.84
N SER A 234 -8.67 22.92 11.02
CA SER A 234 -10.09 23.04 11.38
C SER A 234 -10.25 22.95 12.90
N VAL A 235 -10.45 24.09 13.55
CA VAL A 235 -10.50 24.21 15.01
C VAL A 235 -11.94 24.21 15.50
N ARG A 236 -12.21 23.32 16.47
CA ARG A 236 -13.47 23.28 17.21
C ARG A 236 -13.76 24.61 17.88
N ASN A 237 -14.98 25.11 17.70
CA ASN A 237 -15.38 26.39 18.26
C ASN A 237 -16.87 26.45 18.62
N ARG A 238 -17.24 27.34 19.55
CA ARG A 238 -18.65 27.67 19.78
C ARG A 238 -19.14 28.61 18.68
N GLY A 239 -20.18 28.20 17.95
CA GLY A 239 -20.76 29.01 16.88
C GLY A 239 -20.31 28.48 15.52
N TYR A 240 -19.38 29.15 14.85
CA TYR A 240 -18.85 28.69 13.56
C TYR A 240 -17.48 28.02 13.73
N ARG A 241 -17.22 26.96 12.97
CA ARG A 241 -15.89 26.34 12.85
C ARG A 241 -14.88 27.39 12.42
N ARG A 242 -13.65 27.32 12.92
CA ARG A 242 -12.57 28.24 12.52
C ARG A 242 -11.52 27.51 11.71
N PHE A 243 -11.13 28.09 10.58
CA PHE A 243 -10.01 27.64 9.76
C PHE A 243 -8.83 28.60 9.91
N VAL A 244 -7.62 28.07 10.05
CA VAL A 244 -6.37 28.83 10.00
C VAL A 244 -5.44 28.12 9.01
N PHE A 245 -4.51 28.85 8.39
CA PHE A 245 -3.76 28.36 7.25
C PHE A 245 -2.25 28.43 7.50
N SER A 246 -1.51 27.45 7.00
CA SER A 246 -0.03 27.44 7.00
C SER A 246 0.46 27.10 5.60
N SER A 247 1.35 27.94 5.05
CA SER A 247 2.01 27.69 3.76
C SER A 247 3.37 26.99 3.89
N ASP A 248 3.77 26.67 5.12
CA ASP A 248 5.09 26.17 5.48
C ASP A 248 4.99 24.95 6.41
N ARG A 249 4.07 24.04 6.07
CA ARG A 249 3.99 22.69 6.67
C ARG A 249 3.76 22.70 8.18
N GLY A 250 3.07 23.73 8.69
CA GLY A 250 2.64 23.86 10.08
C GLY A 250 3.53 24.69 11.00
N ASP A 251 4.61 25.30 10.48
CA ASP A 251 5.52 26.11 11.30
C ASP A 251 4.93 27.49 11.63
N HIS A 252 4.37 28.17 10.63
CA HIS A 252 3.70 29.46 10.79
C HIS A 252 2.24 29.43 10.36
N TRP A 253 1.40 30.19 11.05
CA TRP A 253 -0.05 30.21 10.84
C TRP A 253 -0.57 31.63 10.59
N VAL A 254 -1.43 31.78 9.59
CA VAL A 254 -2.01 33.05 9.15
C VAL A 254 -3.50 32.92 8.85
N ASN A 255 -4.19 34.07 8.76
CA ASN A 255 -5.53 34.22 8.19
C ASN A 255 -6.65 33.40 8.87
N GLU A 256 -6.88 33.62 10.18
CA GLU A 256 -8.04 33.04 10.88
C GLU A 256 -9.36 33.43 10.21
N THR A 257 -10.12 32.42 9.78
CA THR A 257 -11.40 32.59 9.07
C THR A 257 -12.51 31.82 9.78
N LYS A 258 -13.65 32.49 10.00
CA LYS A 258 -14.88 31.83 10.47
C LYS A 258 -15.61 31.22 9.29
N MET A 259 -15.90 29.93 9.37
CA MET A 259 -16.60 29.20 8.32
C MET A 259 -18.11 29.34 8.50
N THR A 260 -18.73 30.32 7.84
CA THR A 260 -20.17 30.61 7.99
C THR A 260 -21.07 29.47 7.55
N ASP A 261 -20.57 28.58 6.68
CA ASP A 261 -21.28 27.38 6.25
C ASP A 261 -21.26 26.25 7.29
N ILE A 262 -20.35 26.30 8.25
CA ILE A 262 -20.13 25.23 9.23
C ILE A 262 -20.41 25.77 10.64
N TRP A 263 -21.66 25.60 11.07
CA TRP A 263 -21.98 25.72 12.47
C TRP A 263 -21.40 24.54 13.27
N ASP A 264 -20.81 24.82 14.42
CA ASP A 264 -20.15 23.89 15.31
C ASP A 264 -20.77 23.96 16.73
N SER A 265 -21.24 22.81 17.20
CA SER A 265 -21.81 22.60 18.54
C SER A 265 -20.73 22.24 19.55
N PRO A 266 -19.84 23.21 19.82
CA PRO A 266 -18.41 23.01 20.03
C PRO A 266 -18.07 21.53 20.23
N CYS A 267 -17.79 20.80 19.15
CA CYS A 267 -17.52 19.38 19.14
C CYS A 267 -16.29 19.04 18.27
N ASN A 268 -15.58 17.97 18.62
CA ASN A 268 -14.58 17.42 17.72
C ASN A 268 -15.31 16.88 16.47
N GLY A 269 -14.61 16.94 15.36
CA GLY A 269 -15.03 16.44 14.07
C GLY A 269 -13.80 16.13 13.26
N GLU A 270 -13.99 15.66 12.03
CA GLU A 270 -12.93 15.25 11.15
C GLU A 270 -12.94 16.07 9.86
N ILE A 271 -11.76 16.34 9.28
CA ILE A 271 -11.64 16.87 7.93
C ILE A 271 -10.58 16.06 7.18
N ILE A 272 -10.89 15.62 5.97
CA ILE A 272 -9.97 14.78 5.18
C ILE A 272 -10.10 15.09 3.67
N ARG A 273 -9.01 14.86 2.93
CA ARG A 273 -9.03 14.80 1.47
C ARG A 273 -9.77 13.55 1.03
N TYR A 274 -10.76 13.69 0.17
CA TYR A 274 -11.40 12.53 -0.46
C TYR A 274 -10.81 12.24 -1.83
N THR A 275 -10.73 13.25 -2.71
CA THR A 275 -10.12 13.12 -4.05
C THR A 275 -9.33 14.38 -4.41
N SER A 276 -8.34 14.22 -5.30
CA SER A 276 -7.52 15.32 -5.83
C SER A 276 -7.27 15.13 -7.31
N THR A 277 -7.46 16.21 -8.08
CA THR A 277 -7.10 16.29 -9.50
C THR A 277 -5.61 16.09 -9.74
N ILE A 278 -4.74 16.48 -8.80
CA ILE A 278 -3.30 16.18 -8.85
C ILE A 278 -3.08 14.66 -8.85
N ASP A 279 -3.88 13.92 -8.09
CA ASP A 279 -3.78 12.46 -7.96
C ASP A 279 -4.51 11.70 -9.10
N GLY A 280 -4.96 12.41 -10.13
CA GLY A 280 -5.64 11.86 -11.31
C GLY A 280 -7.15 11.69 -11.15
N TYR A 281 -7.75 12.14 -10.06
CA TYR A 281 -9.21 12.15 -9.92
C TYR A 281 -9.87 13.25 -10.77
N ASP A 282 -11.17 13.12 -11.00
CA ASP A 282 -11.95 14.06 -11.81
C ASP A 282 -12.19 15.42 -11.12
N LYS A 283 -12.22 15.45 -9.78
CA LYS A 283 -12.48 16.66 -8.99
C LYS A 283 -11.72 16.66 -7.68
N ASP A 284 -11.51 17.87 -7.16
CA ASP A 284 -11.04 18.10 -5.79
C ASP A 284 -12.22 18.00 -4.83
N ARG A 285 -12.09 17.18 -3.79
CA ARG A 285 -13.15 16.95 -2.80
C ARG A 285 -12.57 16.89 -1.40
N LEU A 286 -13.10 17.73 -0.51
CA LEU A 286 -12.85 17.66 0.93
C LEU A 286 -14.11 17.19 1.66
N LEU A 287 -13.93 16.29 2.61
CA LEU A 287 -15.00 15.84 3.50
C LEU A 287 -14.79 16.41 4.89
N HIS A 288 -15.88 16.74 5.59
CA HIS A 288 -15.84 17.15 6.98
C HIS A 288 -17.03 16.60 7.76
N THR A 289 -16.82 16.14 8.99
CA THR A 289 -17.90 15.83 9.93
C THR A 289 -18.05 16.89 11.01
N VAL A 290 -19.28 17.29 11.32
CA VAL A 290 -19.62 18.14 12.48
C VAL A 290 -20.98 17.76 13.06
N THR A 291 -21.26 18.23 14.27
CA THR A 291 -22.60 18.22 14.87
C THR A 291 -23.31 19.55 14.58
N TYR A 292 -24.54 19.50 14.08
CA TYR A 292 -25.34 20.70 13.76
C TYR A 292 -26.46 20.98 14.75
N VAL A 293 -26.10 21.49 15.93
CA VAL A 293 -27.06 21.97 16.94
C VAL A 293 -26.60 23.27 17.62
N LYS A 294 -27.53 24.18 17.92
CA LYS A 294 -27.21 25.42 18.66
C LYS A 294 -27.19 25.22 20.18
N ASN A 295 -28.01 24.31 20.67
CA ASN A 295 -28.20 24.04 22.10
C ASN A 295 -27.73 22.62 22.43
N PHE A 296 -27.09 22.47 23.59
CA PHE A 296 -26.76 21.15 24.13
C PHE A 296 -28.05 20.38 24.51
N PRO A 297 -28.01 19.03 24.54
CA PRO A 297 -26.87 18.17 24.21
C PRO A 297 -26.57 18.10 22.71
N ARG A 298 -25.36 17.65 22.35
CA ARG A 298 -24.93 17.50 20.95
C ARG A 298 -25.77 16.46 20.21
N ARG A 299 -26.11 16.77 18.97
CA ARG A 299 -27.01 15.99 18.10
C ARG A 299 -26.60 16.19 16.66
N ASN A 300 -27.20 15.39 15.79
CA ASN A 300 -27.15 15.61 14.35
C ASN A 300 -25.71 15.62 13.80
N VAL A 301 -25.01 14.50 13.99
CA VAL A 301 -23.72 14.27 13.32
C VAL A 301 -23.98 14.20 11.82
N SER A 302 -23.31 15.06 11.07
CA SER A 302 -23.50 15.23 9.64
C SER A 302 -22.17 15.18 8.90
N MET A 303 -22.23 14.72 7.66
CA MET A 303 -21.16 14.74 6.68
C MET A 303 -21.33 15.94 5.74
N LEU A 304 -20.24 16.64 5.47
CA LEU A 304 -20.18 17.79 4.56
C LEU A 304 -19.19 17.48 3.45
N LEU A 305 -19.42 18.09 2.28
CA LEU A 305 -18.53 18.00 1.12
C LEU A 305 -18.29 19.40 0.53
N SER A 306 -17.02 19.68 0.25
CA SER A 306 -16.54 20.88 -0.44
C SER A 306 -15.83 20.51 -1.73
N TYR A 307 -16.01 21.33 -2.77
CA TYR A 307 -15.40 21.19 -4.10
C TYR A 307 -14.36 22.27 -4.42
N ASP A 308 -14.11 23.18 -3.47
CA ASP A 308 -13.34 24.41 -3.70
C ASP A 308 -12.26 24.62 -2.63
N GLU A 309 -11.63 23.52 -2.22
CA GLU A 309 -10.55 23.50 -1.22
C GLU A 309 -10.98 24.07 0.14
N GLY A 310 -12.24 23.78 0.52
CA GLY A 310 -12.79 24.10 1.84
C GLY A 310 -13.34 25.53 1.98
N LYS A 311 -13.45 26.29 0.88
CA LYS A 311 -13.99 27.66 0.90
C LYS A 311 -15.50 27.66 1.14
N THR A 312 -16.24 26.79 0.46
CA THR A 312 -17.68 26.61 0.63
C THR A 312 -18.05 25.14 0.83
N TRP A 313 -19.17 24.90 1.50
CA TRP A 313 -19.65 23.55 1.85
C TRP A 313 -21.09 23.35 1.39
N PRO A 314 -21.34 23.19 0.08
CA PRO A 314 -22.69 23.16 -0.49
C PRO A 314 -23.48 21.91 -0.13
N ILE A 315 -22.81 20.79 0.17
CA ILE A 315 -23.45 19.53 0.53
C ILE A 315 -23.32 19.30 2.03
N LYS A 316 -24.45 19.02 2.69
CA LYS A 316 -24.57 18.75 4.12
C LYS A 316 -25.64 17.67 4.31
N LYS A 317 -25.24 16.48 4.73
CA LYS A 317 -26.16 15.35 4.92
C LYS A 317 -25.99 14.74 6.30
N GLN A 318 -27.11 14.56 6.99
CA GLN A 318 -27.13 13.95 8.32
C GLN A 318 -26.85 12.45 8.19
N LEU A 319 -26.08 11.88 9.10
CA LEU A 319 -25.85 10.43 9.12
C LEU A 319 -27.06 9.64 9.63
N ASN A 320 -28.04 10.35 10.19
CA ASN A 320 -29.27 9.79 10.71
C ASN A 320 -30.47 10.56 10.14
N ASN A 321 -31.58 9.86 9.94
CA ASN A 321 -32.82 10.46 9.42
C ASN A 321 -33.55 11.33 10.47
N GLU A 322 -33.15 11.25 11.74
CA GLU A 322 -33.73 12.03 12.83
C GLU A 322 -32.76 13.12 13.31
N SER A 323 -33.11 14.39 13.09
CA SER A 323 -32.29 15.53 13.54
C SER A 323 -32.14 15.62 15.06
N SER A 324 -33.04 14.96 15.81
CA SER A 324 -32.99 14.80 17.26
C SER A 324 -32.01 13.74 17.72
N GLN A 325 -31.46 12.90 16.84
CA GLN A 325 -30.53 11.84 17.23
C GLN A 325 -29.31 12.44 17.96
N LEU A 326 -29.09 12.00 19.20
CA LEU A 326 -27.90 12.34 19.98
C LEU A 326 -26.65 11.83 19.27
N GLY A 327 -25.60 12.63 19.29
CA GLY A 327 -24.32 12.22 18.76
C GLY A 327 -23.27 13.31 18.89
N SER A 328 -22.02 12.91 18.92
CA SER A 328 -20.89 13.78 19.26
C SER A 328 -19.70 13.54 18.33
N TYR A 329 -18.59 13.01 18.85
CA TYR A 329 -17.33 12.94 18.12
C TYR A 329 -17.44 11.97 16.94
N SER A 330 -16.62 12.22 15.92
CA SER A 330 -16.57 11.41 14.71
C SER A 330 -15.19 11.46 14.08
N SER A 331 -14.86 10.41 13.33
CA SER A 331 -13.67 10.28 12.50
C SER A 331 -14.03 9.62 11.17
N ILE A 332 -13.25 9.88 10.11
CA ILE A 332 -13.53 9.49 8.73
C ILE A 332 -12.39 8.60 8.22
N ALA A 333 -12.76 7.53 7.52
CA ALA A 333 -11.84 6.75 6.69
C ALA A 333 -12.44 6.57 5.28
N ILE A 334 -11.57 6.40 4.29
CA ILE A 334 -11.94 6.17 2.89
C ILE A 334 -11.48 4.77 2.49
N GLY A 335 -12.40 3.97 1.97
CA GLY A 335 -12.11 2.64 1.44
C GLY A 335 -11.43 2.70 0.07
N LYS A 336 -10.83 1.58 -0.33
CA LYS A 336 -10.16 1.44 -1.64
C LYS A 336 -11.08 1.73 -2.84
N ASP A 337 -12.38 1.50 -2.67
CA ASP A 337 -13.44 1.65 -3.68
C ASP A 337 -14.11 3.03 -3.64
N GLY A 338 -13.58 3.98 -2.86
CA GLY A 338 -14.20 5.29 -2.64
C GLY A 338 -15.32 5.27 -1.60
N MET A 339 -15.62 4.13 -0.98
CA MET A 339 -16.63 4.11 0.09
C MET A 339 -16.18 4.97 1.28
N ILE A 340 -17.13 5.73 1.83
CA ILE A 340 -16.90 6.63 2.94
C ILE A 340 -17.34 5.93 4.22
N TYR A 341 -16.47 5.93 5.22
CA TYR A 341 -16.73 5.39 6.55
C TYR A 341 -16.66 6.52 7.57
N VAL A 342 -17.70 6.64 8.39
CA VAL A 342 -17.71 7.56 9.52
C VAL A 342 -17.90 6.77 10.80
N TYR A 343 -16.87 6.75 11.65
CA TYR A 343 -16.95 6.19 12.99
C TYR A 343 -17.33 7.28 13.98
N TYR A 344 -18.44 7.13 14.69
CA TYR A 344 -18.98 8.20 15.53
C TYR A 344 -19.68 7.73 16.81
N GLU A 345 -19.79 8.64 17.75
CA GLU A 345 -20.56 8.50 18.99
C GLU A 345 -22.05 8.71 18.71
N LYS A 346 -22.86 7.66 18.75
CA LYS A 346 -24.31 7.69 18.53
C LYS A 346 -25.04 7.52 19.86
N GLY A 347 -25.67 8.59 20.35
CA GLY A 347 -26.23 8.60 21.71
C GLY A 347 -27.50 7.78 21.82
N ILE A 348 -27.69 7.08 22.94
CA ILE A 348 -28.82 6.15 23.10
C ILE A 348 -29.88 6.64 24.08
N SER A 349 -29.56 7.61 24.94
CA SER A 349 -30.44 8.04 26.03
C SER A 349 -30.40 9.55 26.26
N LEU A 350 -31.57 10.17 26.44
CA LEU A 350 -31.66 11.57 26.88
C LEU A 350 -31.26 11.77 28.34
N SER A 351 -31.41 10.73 29.16
CA SER A 351 -31.09 10.79 30.60
C SER A 351 -29.58 10.75 30.86
N ASP A 352 -28.81 10.12 29.97
CA ASP A 352 -27.35 10.21 29.92
C ASP A 352 -26.89 10.50 28.48
N PRO A 353 -26.80 11.78 28.08
CA PRO A 353 -26.45 12.15 26.71
C PRO A 353 -25.04 11.76 26.26
N ASP A 354 -24.21 11.27 27.19
CA ASP A 354 -22.85 10.79 26.92
C ASP A 354 -22.75 9.25 26.89
N GLU A 355 -23.89 8.56 26.98
CA GLU A 355 -23.99 7.13 26.78
C GLU A 355 -24.19 6.85 25.28
N PHE A 356 -23.17 6.25 24.66
CA PHE A 356 -23.08 6.10 23.21
C PHE A 356 -22.96 4.63 22.79
N ASN A 357 -23.67 4.27 21.74
CA ASN A 357 -23.21 3.22 20.83
C ASN A 357 -22.09 3.82 19.96
N MET A 358 -20.97 3.12 19.87
CA MET A 358 -19.92 3.49 18.92
C MET A 358 -20.22 2.84 17.58
N THR A 359 -20.52 3.66 16.57
CA THR A 359 -21.14 3.22 15.33
C THR A 359 -20.31 3.62 14.12
N VAL A 360 -20.07 2.69 13.19
CA VAL A 360 -19.53 2.98 11.86
C VAL A 360 -20.69 3.07 10.87
N SER A 361 -20.87 4.23 10.25
CA SER A 361 -21.70 4.40 9.06
C SER A 361 -20.87 4.24 7.80
N ARG A 362 -21.37 3.47 6.83
CA ARG A 362 -20.78 3.22 5.51
C ARG A 362 -21.74 3.68 4.42
N PHE A 363 -21.28 4.51 3.49
CA PHE A 363 -22.08 5.03 2.38
C PHE A 363 -21.19 5.51 1.21
N SER A 364 -21.78 5.69 0.03
CA SER A 364 -21.06 6.15 -1.16
C SER A 364 -21.13 7.67 -1.34
N LEU A 365 -20.36 8.21 -2.29
CA LEU A 365 -20.44 9.63 -2.68
C LEU A 365 -21.81 9.99 -3.28
N GLU A 366 -22.39 9.08 -4.05
CA GLU A 366 -23.72 9.21 -4.63
C GLU A 366 -24.76 9.33 -3.52
N TRP A 367 -24.66 8.52 -2.45
CA TRP A 367 -25.52 8.69 -1.28
C TRP A 367 -25.32 10.05 -0.64
N LEU A 368 -24.08 10.50 -0.42
CA LEU A 368 -23.81 11.79 0.21
C LEU A 368 -24.41 12.97 -0.58
N THR A 369 -24.46 12.85 -1.90
CA THR A 369 -24.84 13.92 -2.82
C THR A 369 -26.21 13.75 -3.46
N ASP A 370 -27.01 12.78 -3.01
CA ASP A 370 -28.30 12.42 -3.62
C ASP A 370 -28.20 12.18 -5.14
N GLY A 371 -27.10 11.55 -5.56
CA GLY A 371 -26.76 11.22 -6.95
C GLY A 371 -26.25 12.40 -7.80
N GLN A 372 -26.07 13.59 -7.22
CA GLN A 372 -25.53 14.75 -7.95
C GLN A 372 -24.03 14.64 -8.27
N ASP A 373 -23.31 13.79 -7.54
CA ASP A 373 -21.93 13.44 -7.82
C ASP A 373 -21.71 11.94 -7.71
N ARG A 374 -20.66 11.47 -8.37
CA ARG A 374 -20.31 10.06 -8.47
C ARG A 374 -18.82 9.87 -8.22
N TYR A 375 -18.47 8.84 -7.45
CA TYR A 375 -17.07 8.47 -7.32
C TYR A 375 -16.56 7.89 -8.64
N THR A 376 -15.45 8.45 -9.11
CA THR A 376 -14.71 7.94 -10.26
C THR A 376 -13.31 7.58 -9.76
N PRO A 377 -12.84 6.33 -9.97
CA PRO A 377 -11.45 5.97 -9.72
C PRO A 377 -10.48 6.90 -10.46
N PRO A 378 -9.22 7.04 -10.01
CA PRO A 378 -8.27 7.95 -10.63
C PRO A 378 -8.03 7.58 -12.11
N GLY A 379 -8.17 8.57 -12.98
CA GLY A 379 -7.98 8.48 -14.42
C GLY A 379 -6.54 8.74 -14.81
N ASP A 380 -6.22 10.00 -15.15
CA ASP A 380 -4.92 10.35 -15.71
C ASP A 380 -4.07 11.13 -14.71
N LEU A 381 -2.96 10.52 -14.29
CA LEU A 381 -1.95 11.14 -13.44
C LEU A 381 -0.82 11.69 -14.33
N LEU A 382 -0.56 12.99 -14.19
CA LEU A 382 0.43 13.74 -14.98
C LEU A 382 1.41 14.46 -14.05
N TRP A 383 2.50 13.79 -13.65
CA TRP A 383 3.45 14.29 -12.66
C TRP A 383 4.81 14.54 -13.27
N CYS A 384 5.37 15.72 -13.01
CA CYS A 384 6.76 16.04 -13.31
C CYS A 384 7.52 16.22 -12.00
N ILE A 385 8.48 15.34 -11.73
CA ILE A 385 9.26 15.34 -10.51
C ILE A 385 10.47 16.25 -10.69
N ILE A 386 10.50 17.32 -9.91
CA ILE A 386 11.44 18.43 -10.03
C ILE A 386 12.33 18.60 -8.79
N ASN A 387 13.49 19.21 -9.00
CA ASN A 387 14.18 19.97 -7.97
C ASN A 387 13.73 21.43 -8.06
N LYS A 388 13.03 21.93 -7.03
CA LYS A 388 12.52 23.32 -7.00
C LYS A 388 13.62 24.39 -7.06
N GLU A 389 14.84 24.04 -6.64
CA GLU A 389 15.99 24.96 -6.65
C GLU A 389 16.67 25.03 -8.02
N ASP A 390 16.37 24.09 -8.92
CA ASP A 390 16.94 24.05 -10.27
C ASP A 390 15.92 24.55 -11.32
N LEU A 391 16.17 25.75 -11.85
CA LEU A 391 15.37 26.34 -12.92
C LEU A 391 15.43 25.53 -14.22
N THR A 392 16.45 24.71 -14.42
CA THR A 392 16.55 23.83 -15.60
C THR A 392 15.56 22.67 -15.46
N SER A 393 15.54 22.01 -14.30
CA SER A 393 14.58 20.96 -13.93
C SER A 393 13.12 21.40 -14.13
N THR A 394 12.76 22.63 -13.71
CA THR A 394 11.39 23.14 -13.88
C THR A 394 10.99 23.41 -15.33
N LYS A 395 11.93 23.84 -16.18
CA LYS A 395 11.69 24.12 -17.61
C LYS A 395 11.50 22.87 -18.46
N LEU A 396 12.02 21.72 -18.00
CA LEU A 396 11.85 20.43 -18.68
C LEU A 396 10.44 19.84 -18.48
N CYS A 397 9.67 20.34 -17.52
CA CYS A 397 8.32 19.87 -17.27
C CYS A 397 7.33 20.35 -18.33
N PRO A 398 6.52 19.46 -18.92
CA PRO A 398 5.44 19.88 -19.80
C PRO A 398 4.41 20.74 -19.05
N ALA A 399 3.83 21.73 -19.74
CA ALA A 399 2.96 22.73 -19.12
C ALA A 399 1.69 22.14 -18.48
N ASN A 400 1.21 20.99 -18.95
CA ASN A 400 0.04 20.29 -18.42
C ASN A 400 0.35 19.30 -17.29
N TYR A 401 1.61 19.19 -16.85
CA TYR A 401 2.02 18.29 -15.76
C TYR A 401 2.09 19.04 -14.43
N HIS A 402 1.70 18.37 -13.35
CA HIS A 402 1.86 18.88 -12.00
C HIS A 402 3.33 18.74 -11.56
N GLN A 403 3.95 19.87 -11.19
CA GLN A 403 5.31 19.89 -10.69
C GLN A 403 5.34 19.50 -9.21
N LEU A 404 6.01 18.39 -8.89
CA LEU A 404 6.09 17.84 -7.54
C LEU A 404 7.54 17.58 -7.17
N ASN A 405 7.85 17.60 -5.87
CA ASN A 405 9.21 17.31 -5.41
C ASN A 405 9.41 15.80 -5.20
N LEU A 406 10.68 15.40 -5.02
CA LEU A 406 11.05 14.01 -4.79
C LEU A 406 10.37 13.38 -3.56
N LYS A 407 10.21 14.13 -2.46
CA LYS A 407 9.55 13.61 -1.26
C LYS A 407 8.09 13.24 -1.51
N VAL A 408 7.38 14.02 -2.32
CA VAL A 408 6.01 13.68 -2.73
C VAL A 408 6.03 12.39 -3.55
N PHE A 409 6.88 12.29 -4.57
CA PHE A 409 6.99 11.05 -5.35
C PHE A 409 7.23 9.82 -4.46
N ASP A 410 8.20 9.90 -3.55
CA ASP A 410 8.57 8.83 -2.64
C ASP A 410 7.43 8.39 -1.72
N SER A 411 6.53 9.30 -1.36
CA SER A 411 5.38 9.02 -0.49
C SER A 411 4.21 8.34 -1.24
N TYR A 412 4.20 8.35 -2.57
CA TYR A 412 3.06 7.90 -3.39
C TYR A 412 3.36 6.69 -4.27
N VAL A 413 4.55 6.62 -4.88
CA VAL A 413 4.83 5.72 -6.01
C VAL A 413 4.50 4.24 -5.73
N GLU A 414 4.67 3.80 -4.49
CA GLU A 414 4.43 2.41 -4.05
C GLU A 414 3.19 2.26 -3.16
N SER A 415 2.40 3.32 -2.95
CA SER A 415 1.30 3.37 -1.97
C SER A 415 -0.10 3.41 -2.57
N TYR A 416 -0.24 3.39 -3.90
CA TYR A 416 -1.54 3.37 -4.56
C TYR A 416 -2.39 2.15 -4.16
N PHE A 417 -3.57 2.39 -3.57
CA PHE A 417 -4.59 1.35 -3.36
C PHE A 417 -5.12 0.81 -4.69
N ILE A 418 -5.53 1.74 -5.56
CA ILE A 418 -5.86 1.53 -6.96
C ILE A 418 -4.97 2.50 -7.73
N TYR A 419 -4.25 2.01 -8.73
CA TYR A 419 -3.46 2.90 -9.57
C TYR A 419 -4.39 3.81 -10.39
N PRO A 420 -3.96 5.05 -10.67
CA PRO A 420 -4.53 5.79 -11.79
C PRO A 420 -4.52 4.94 -13.05
N ARG A 421 -5.58 5.04 -13.86
CA ARG A 421 -5.69 4.32 -15.12
C ARG A 421 -4.49 4.58 -16.04
N THR A 422 -4.06 5.83 -16.08
CA THR A 422 -2.88 6.29 -16.81
C THR A 422 -1.92 6.93 -15.82
N VAL A 423 -0.70 6.42 -15.70
CA VAL A 423 0.36 7.02 -14.87
C VAL A 423 1.42 7.62 -15.79
N ASN A 424 1.65 8.92 -15.71
CA ASN A 424 2.72 9.59 -16.45
C ASN A 424 3.66 10.31 -15.49
N TYR A 425 4.89 9.82 -15.38
CA TYR A 425 5.97 10.46 -14.67
C TYR A 425 7.03 10.97 -15.64
N ILE A 426 7.38 12.25 -15.47
CA ILE A 426 8.58 12.85 -16.04
C ILE A 426 9.53 13.15 -14.89
N PHE A 427 10.74 12.62 -14.94
CA PHE A 427 11.79 12.87 -13.96
C PHE A 427 12.77 13.87 -14.54
N THR A 428 12.84 15.05 -13.94
CA THR A 428 13.81 16.11 -14.32
C THR A 428 14.82 16.36 -13.19
N THR A 429 14.86 15.44 -12.23
CA THR A 429 15.84 15.34 -11.16
C THR A 429 16.14 13.87 -10.89
N THR A 430 17.24 13.58 -10.20
CA THR A 430 17.59 12.19 -9.87
C THR A 430 16.56 11.61 -8.90
N ILE A 431 16.11 10.39 -9.18
CA ILE A 431 15.20 9.64 -8.32
C ILE A 431 15.89 8.36 -7.84
N ARG A 432 15.37 7.77 -6.77
CA ARG A 432 15.73 6.41 -6.35
C ARG A 432 15.07 5.36 -7.24
N ASP A 433 15.53 4.12 -7.09
CA ASP A 433 14.84 2.95 -7.59
C ASP A 433 13.49 2.76 -6.90
N PHE A 434 12.54 2.16 -7.61
CA PHE A 434 11.19 1.91 -7.09
C PHE A 434 10.50 0.74 -7.78
N THR A 435 9.38 0.34 -7.19
CA THR A 435 8.61 -0.83 -7.63
C THR A 435 7.25 -0.45 -8.19
N ILE A 436 6.81 -1.17 -9.22
CA ILE A 436 5.44 -1.17 -9.73
C ILE A 436 4.83 -2.55 -9.47
N ASN A 437 3.76 -2.60 -8.69
CA ASN A 437 3.08 -3.86 -8.34
C ASN A 437 1.89 -4.12 -9.28
N LEU A 438 2.10 -4.98 -10.26
CA LEU A 438 1.12 -5.33 -11.29
C LEU A 438 -0.04 -6.18 -10.78
N SER A 439 -0.01 -6.68 -9.54
CA SER A 439 -1.17 -7.30 -8.90
C SER A 439 -2.21 -6.30 -8.42
N ARG A 440 -1.89 -5.00 -8.39
CA ARG A 440 -2.86 -3.94 -8.08
C ARG A 440 -3.67 -3.57 -9.34
N GLU A 441 -4.92 -3.21 -9.11
CA GLU A 441 -5.86 -2.83 -10.16
C GLU A 441 -5.67 -1.36 -10.59
N GLY A 442 -6.37 -0.97 -11.66
CA GLY A 442 -6.43 0.40 -12.16
C GLY A 442 -5.51 0.66 -13.35
N LEU A 443 -4.20 0.37 -13.21
CA LEU A 443 -3.20 0.74 -14.22
C LEU A 443 -3.43 0.05 -15.57
N GLU A 444 -3.71 0.83 -16.61
CA GLU A 444 -3.80 0.38 -18.01
C GLU A 444 -2.59 0.88 -18.83
N THR A 445 -2.14 2.10 -18.57
CA THR A 445 -0.99 2.69 -19.27
C THR A 445 -0.02 3.38 -18.30
N GLY A 446 1.28 3.22 -18.54
CA GLY A 446 2.34 3.82 -17.75
C GLY A 446 3.40 4.48 -18.62
N LYS A 447 3.75 5.73 -18.34
CA LYS A 447 4.81 6.48 -19.02
C LYS A 447 5.83 6.94 -18.00
N TYR A 448 7.08 6.51 -18.15
CA TYR A 448 8.17 6.81 -17.22
C TYR A 448 9.34 7.36 -18.03
N VAL A 449 9.52 8.67 -17.96
CA VAL A 449 10.50 9.40 -18.76
C VAL A 449 11.51 10.05 -17.85
N ASN A 450 12.77 9.65 -17.95
CA ASN A 450 13.86 10.27 -17.22
C ASN A 450 14.68 11.19 -18.13
N GLU A 451 14.65 12.49 -17.87
CA GLU A 451 15.42 13.48 -18.64
C GLU A 451 16.87 13.66 -18.11
N ILE A 452 17.25 12.95 -17.04
CA ILE A 452 18.61 12.98 -16.48
C ILE A 452 19.53 12.00 -17.21
N LYS A 453 20.44 12.53 -18.03
CA LYS A 453 21.31 11.73 -18.91
C LYS A 453 22.26 10.78 -18.18
N ASP A 454 22.83 11.22 -17.05
CA ASP A 454 23.87 10.48 -16.34
C ASP A 454 23.32 9.56 -15.23
N SER A 455 22.01 9.29 -15.25
CA SER A 455 21.33 8.43 -14.30
C SER A 455 20.28 7.59 -15.03
N LYS A 456 20.16 6.31 -14.68
CA LYS A 456 19.10 5.41 -15.13
C LYS A 456 18.50 4.73 -13.90
N PRO A 457 17.43 5.27 -13.32
CA PRO A 457 16.80 4.65 -12.16
C PRO A 457 16.18 3.30 -12.54
N THR A 458 16.19 2.38 -11.59
CA THR A 458 15.62 1.04 -11.75
C THR A 458 14.15 1.02 -11.38
N ILE A 459 13.33 0.50 -12.29
CA ILE A 459 11.90 0.27 -12.11
C ILE A 459 11.68 -1.24 -12.07
N GLN A 460 11.40 -1.77 -10.88
CA GLN A 460 11.12 -3.20 -10.71
C GLN A 460 9.63 -3.47 -10.87
N PHE A 461 9.27 -4.35 -11.79
CA PHE A 461 7.91 -4.86 -11.93
C PHE A 461 7.75 -6.13 -11.09
N ILE A 462 6.80 -6.09 -10.16
CA ILE A 462 6.45 -7.24 -9.32
C ILE A 462 4.97 -7.59 -9.47
N GLY A 463 4.59 -8.75 -8.96
CA GLY A 463 3.22 -9.24 -9.02
C GLY A 463 2.83 -9.71 -10.42
N HIS A 464 1.60 -10.19 -10.52
CA HIS A 464 1.02 -10.72 -11.76
C HIS A 464 -0.42 -10.24 -11.91
N SER A 465 -0.82 -9.97 -13.15
CA SER A 465 -2.22 -9.70 -13.52
C SER A 465 -2.49 -10.17 -14.94
N ARG A 466 -3.75 -10.55 -15.20
CA ARG A 466 -4.21 -10.98 -16.53
C ARG A 466 -4.57 -9.81 -17.45
N SER A 467 -4.53 -8.57 -16.95
CA SER A 467 -4.81 -7.38 -17.74
C SER A 467 -3.55 -6.93 -18.48
N SER A 468 -3.61 -6.93 -19.81
CA SER A 468 -2.56 -6.36 -20.65
C SER A 468 -2.47 -4.84 -20.46
N ARG A 469 -1.24 -4.31 -20.32
CA ARG A 469 -0.97 -2.88 -20.16
C ARG A 469 -0.01 -2.38 -21.23
N THR A 470 0.09 -1.06 -21.37
CA THR A 470 1.08 -0.42 -22.25
C THR A 470 2.03 0.46 -21.45
N PHE A 471 3.33 0.33 -21.69
CA PHE A 471 4.38 1.04 -20.98
C PHE A 471 5.27 1.81 -21.95
N GLU A 472 5.40 3.12 -21.77
CA GLU A 472 6.40 3.96 -22.44
C GLU A 472 7.54 4.25 -21.45
N MET A 473 8.76 3.86 -21.82
CA MET A 473 9.93 3.94 -20.96
C MET A 473 11.04 4.68 -21.68
N LYS A 474 11.58 5.72 -21.05
CA LYS A 474 12.72 6.47 -21.59
C LYS A 474 13.81 6.66 -20.54
N ASN A 475 15.04 6.24 -20.87
CA ASN A 475 16.24 6.43 -20.06
C ASN A 475 16.13 5.86 -18.62
N VAL A 476 15.67 4.62 -18.53
CA VAL A 476 15.47 3.88 -17.27
C VAL A 476 16.03 2.47 -17.40
N HIS A 477 16.29 1.84 -16.25
CA HIS A 477 16.50 0.40 -16.16
C HIS A 477 15.20 -0.23 -15.67
N ILE A 478 14.72 -1.30 -16.30
CA ILE A 478 13.55 -2.04 -15.83
C ILE A 478 13.94 -3.48 -15.50
N ILE A 479 13.36 -4.02 -14.43
CA ILE A 479 13.47 -5.44 -14.07
C ILE A 479 12.06 -6.04 -14.14
N ILE A 480 11.87 -7.10 -14.92
CA ILE A 480 10.55 -7.69 -15.17
C ILE A 480 10.64 -9.19 -15.39
N SER A 481 9.64 -9.95 -14.93
CA SER A 481 9.59 -11.39 -15.21
C SER A 481 9.30 -11.67 -16.68
N SER A 482 9.81 -12.79 -17.21
CA SER A 482 9.50 -13.21 -18.59
C SER A 482 8.00 -13.36 -18.86
N GLU A 483 7.24 -13.72 -17.83
CA GLU A 483 5.78 -13.84 -17.90
C GLU A 483 5.12 -12.46 -18.05
N GLU A 484 5.42 -11.51 -17.15
CA GLU A 484 4.86 -10.16 -17.24
C GLU A 484 5.28 -9.41 -18.49
N LEU A 485 6.52 -9.60 -18.94
CA LEU A 485 6.97 -9.04 -20.21
C LEU A 485 6.05 -9.45 -21.36
N SER A 486 5.56 -10.69 -21.36
CA SER A 486 4.71 -11.24 -22.41
C SER A 486 3.28 -10.74 -22.44
N PHE A 487 2.76 -10.34 -21.27
CA PHE A 487 1.39 -9.87 -21.11
C PHE A 487 1.23 -8.39 -21.40
N ASN A 488 2.33 -7.63 -21.44
CA ASN A 488 2.31 -6.18 -21.56
C ASN A 488 2.99 -5.73 -22.86
N THR A 489 2.65 -4.53 -23.33
CA THR A 489 3.27 -3.87 -24.48
C THR A 489 4.24 -2.80 -24.00
N PHE A 490 5.42 -2.72 -24.60
CA PHE A 490 6.44 -1.75 -24.21
C PHE A 490 6.88 -0.87 -25.39
N ILE A 491 7.22 0.38 -25.09
CA ILE A 491 7.81 1.36 -26.01
C ILE A 491 9.08 1.86 -25.35
N PHE A 492 10.23 1.62 -25.99
CA PHE A 492 11.53 1.89 -25.39
C PHE A 492 12.28 3.03 -26.10
N ASP A 493 12.92 3.87 -25.32
CA ASP A 493 13.91 4.85 -25.76
C ASP A 493 15.07 4.89 -24.74
N ASP A 494 16.22 4.32 -25.10
CA ASP A 494 17.41 4.28 -24.23
C ASP A 494 17.17 3.53 -22.90
N VAL A 495 16.67 2.30 -22.99
CA VAL A 495 16.24 1.47 -21.85
C VAL A 495 17.18 0.28 -21.63
N ILE A 496 17.50 -0.03 -20.38
CA ILE A 496 18.06 -1.35 -20.01
C ILE A 496 16.89 -2.18 -19.51
N ILE A 497 16.72 -3.40 -20.02
CA ILE A 497 15.68 -4.34 -19.55
C ILE A 497 16.33 -5.62 -19.05
N THR A 498 16.15 -5.93 -17.78
CA THR A 498 16.52 -7.21 -17.18
C THR A 498 15.30 -8.09 -17.07
N ILE A 499 15.36 -9.24 -17.75
CA ILE A 499 14.30 -10.24 -17.74
C ILE A 499 14.68 -11.32 -16.74
N ILE A 500 13.91 -11.42 -15.66
CA ILE A 500 14.07 -12.43 -14.61
C ILE A 500 13.13 -13.63 -14.83
N ASN A 501 13.33 -14.71 -14.07
CA ASN A 501 12.59 -15.98 -14.20
C ASN A 501 12.73 -16.67 -15.58
N THR A 502 13.88 -16.53 -16.22
CA THR A 502 14.15 -17.07 -17.57
C THR A 502 14.50 -18.56 -17.62
N THR A 503 14.17 -19.34 -16.58
CA THR A 503 14.45 -20.79 -16.57
C THR A 503 13.75 -21.51 -17.71
N ASN A 504 14.44 -22.47 -18.34
CA ASN A 504 13.87 -23.37 -19.36
C ASN A 504 13.38 -22.66 -20.64
N LEU A 505 14.00 -21.55 -21.02
CA LEU A 505 13.82 -20.99 -22.35
C LEU A 505 14.54 -21.84 -23.39
N SER A 506 13.82 -22.22 -24.44
CA SER A 506 14.32 -22.94 -25.62
C SER A 506 14.77 -22.02 -26.75
N LYS A 507 14.32 -20.75 -26.74
CA LYS A 507 14.61 -19.74 -27.76
C LYS A 507 14.37 -18.33 -27.22
N VAL A 508 15.24 -17.39 -27.58
CA VAL A 508 15.09 -15.95 -27.31
C VAL A 508 15.32 -15.16 -28.59
N GLU A 509 14.29 -14.62 -29.22
CA GLU A 509 14.44 -13.79 -30.41
C GLU A 509 14.30 -12.31 -30.01
N ILE A 510 15.21 -11.46 -30.49
CA ILE A 510 15.20 -10.02 -30.21
C ILE A 510 15.29 -9.30 -31.55
N GLY A 511 14.14 -8.97 -32.13
CA GLY A 511 14.06 -8.19 -33.36
C GLY A 511 14.00 -6.68 -33.08
N SER A 512 13.94 -5.87 -34.14
CA SER A 512 13.84 -4.40 -34.03
C SER A 512 12.56 -3.90 -33.34
N THR A 513 11.52 -4.74 -33.32
CA THR A 513 10.19 -4.41 -32.79
C THR A 513 9.58 -5.46 -31.85
N HIS A 514 10.35 -6.47 -31.43
CA HIS A 514 9.82 -7.53 -30.58
C HIS A 514 10.92 -8.24 -29.77
N ILE A 515 10.53 -8.72 -28.59
CA ILE A 515 11.25 -9.78 -27.87
C ILE A 515 10.31 -10.99 -27.82
N ARG A 516 10.79 -12.15 -28.26
CA ARG A 516 10.07 -13.42 -28.19
C ARG A 516 10.83 -14.40 -27.32
N LEU A 517 10.17 -14.89 -26.27
CA LEU A 517 10.69 -15.89 -25.36
C LEU A 517 9.89 -17.19 -25.56
N ILE A 518 10.56 -18.32 -25.82
CA ILE A 518 9.87 -19.61 -26.04
C ILE A 518 10.27 -20.59 -24.95
N ASN A 519 9.31 -21.05 -24.14
CA ASN A 519 9.57 -22.04 -23.11
C ASN A 519 9.71 -23.47 -23.69
N GLN A 520 10.71 -24.21 -23.22
CA GLN A 520 11.08 -25.55 -23.69
C GLN A 520 10.00 -26.61 -23.45
N TYR A 521 9.27 -26.55 -22.33
CA TYR A 521 8.35 -27.62 -21.92
C TYR A 521 6.92 -27.40 -22.38
N SER A 522 6.44 -26.16 -22.37
CA SER A 522 5.06 -25.85 -22.74
C SER A 522 4.86 -25.62 -24.24
N LYS A 523 5.94 -25.36 -25.01
CA LYS A 523 5.88 -24.82 -26.38
C LYS A 523 5.02 -23.54 -26.51
N THR A 524 4.69 -22.87 -25.40
CA THR A 524 4.00 -21.58 -25.43
C THR A 524 5.02 -20.51 -25.78
N SER A 525 4.77 -19.77 -26.85
CA SER A 525 5.55 -18.60 -27.23
C SER A 525 4.99 -17.37 -26.55
N PHE A 526 5.82 -16.68 -25.78
CA PHE A 526 5.53 -15.37 -25.24
C PHE A 526 6.09 -14.34 -26.24
N ILE A 527 5.19 -13.63 -26.94
CA ILE A 527 5.57 -12.61 -27.91
C ILE A 527 5.21 -11.26 -27.31
N THR A 528 6.24 -10.47 -27.01
CA THR A 528 6.05 -9.08 -26.61
C THR A 528 6.26 -8.18 -27.82
N THR A 529 5.26 -7.36 -28.12
CA THR A 529 5.45 -6.24 -29.05
C THR A 529 6.23 -5.16 -28.31
N ILE A 530 7.43 -4.84 -28.80
CA ILE A 530 8.27 -3.79 -28.23
C ILE A 530 8.54 -2.78 -29.33
N LEU A 531 7.97 -1.59 -29.24
CA LEU A 531 8.24 -0.55 -30.21
C LEU A 531 9.63 0.04 -29.91
N ASN A 532 10.57 -0.14 -30.85
CA ASN A 532 11.92 0.44 -30.88
C ASN A 532 13.00 -0.23 -29.99
N VAL A 533 13.24 -1.53 -30.20
CA VAL A 533 14.25 -2.32 -29.46
C VAL A 533 15.70 -1.90 -29.78
N SER A 534 15.94 -1.22 -30.90
CA SER A 534 17.28 -0.76 -31.34
C SER A 534 17.98 0.17 -30.35
N LYS A 535 17.24 0.78 -29.43
CA LYS A 535 17.75 1.62 -28.34
C LYS A 535 17.62 0.96 -26.96
N ALA A 536 17.50 -0.37 -26.91
CA ALA A 536 17.43 -1.13 -25.68
C ALA A 536 18.65 -2.04 -25.51
N THR A 537 19.09 -2.19 -24.26
CA THR A 537 20.00 -3.27 -23.83
C THR A 537 19.18 -4.33 -23.13
N VAL A 538 19.24 -5.58 -23.60
CA VAL A 538 18.45 -6.68 -23.04
C VAL A 538 19.35 -7.60 -22.22
N GLU A 539 19.05 -7.69 -20.94
CA GLU A 539 19.68 -8.55 -19.95
C GLU A 539 18.79 -9.74 -19.63
N LEU A 540 19.36 -10.95 -19.67
CA LEU A 540 18.66 -12.17 -19.27
C LEU A 540 19.28 -12.69 -17.98
N GLU A 541 18.47 -12.77 -16.93
CA GLU A 541 18.88 -13.24 -15.61
C GLU A 541 18.07 -14.47 -15.17
N ASN A 542 18.75 -15.37 -14.47
CA ASN A 542 18.20 -16.61 -13.96
C ASN A 542 18.41 -16.66 -12.44
N GLU A 543 17.33 -16.81 -11.68
CA GLU A 543 17.34 -16.64 -10.21
C GLU A 543 16.97 -17.91 -9.41
N HIS A 544 16.61 -19.03 -10.03
CA HIS A 544 16.23 -20.24 -9.27
C HIS A 544 17.36 -21.27 -9.11
N SER A 545 17.84 -21.41 -7.87
CA SER A 545 18.69 -22.51 -7.39
C SER A 545 17.92 -23.38 -6.38
N ILE A 546 17.36 -24.51 -6.82
CA ILE A 546 17.10 -25.64 -5.93
C ILE A 546 17.55 -26.90 -6.69
N GLU A 547 18.78 -27.32 -6.39
CA GLU A 547 19.39 -28.64 -6.69
C GLU A 547 19.52 -29.17 -8.13
N ASP A 548 18.96 -28.54 -9.16
CA ASP A 548 19.17 -28.97 -10.57
C ASP A 548 19.75 -27.84 -11.44
N GLU A 549 20.69 -28.21 -12.33
CA GLU A 549 21.47 -27.32 -13.22
C GLU A 549 20.56 -26.35 -14.00
N ALA A 550 20.52 -25.09 -13.58
CA ALA A 550 19.71 -24.07 -14.23
C ALA A 550 20.26 -23.78 -15.64
N LEU A 551 19.43 -24.07 -16.66
CA LEU A 551 19.86 -24.16 -18.06
C LEU A 551 19.19 -23.08 -18.93
N LEU A 552 20.01 -22.20 -19.52
CA LEU A 552 19.59 -21.29 -20.59
C LEU A 552 20.08 -21.86 -21.93
N ILE A 553 19.16 -22.23 -22.84
CA ILE A 553 19.52 -22.75 -24.17
C ILE A 553 19.25 -21.71 -25.25
N LEU A 554 20.32 -21.24 -25.90
CA LEU A 554 20.30 -20.42 -27.11
C LEU A 554 20.63 -21.31 -28.31
N ARG A 555 19.75 -21.36 -29.33
CA ARG A 555 19.95 -22.18 -30.55
C ARG A 555 20.15 -21.33 -31.80
N GLY A 556 21.26 -21.52 -32.50
CA GLY A 556 21.66 -20.82 -33.73
C GLY A 556 21.10 -21.41 -35.02
N ILE A 557 21.09 -20.58 -36.06
CA ILE A 557 20.30 -20.56 -37.31
C ILE A 557 18.86 -20.02 -37.15
N SER A 558 18.30 -19.91 -35.93
CA SER A 558 16.99 -19.24 -35.77
C SER A 558 16.77 -18.46 -34.48
N GLY A 559 17.65 -18.53 -33.47
CA GLY A 559 17.29 -18.24 -32.08
C GLY A 559 17.96 -17.09 -31.37
N VAL A 560 18.65 -16.18 -32.08
CA VAL A 560 18.85 -14.76 -31.72
C VAL A 560 19.16 -14.03 -33.04
N GLU A 561 18.25 -13.19 -33.53
CA GLU A 561 18.51 -12.36 -34.72
C GLU A 561 18.56 -10.89 -34.32
N SER A 562 19.73 -10.35 -33.98
CA SER A 562 19.89 -8.90 -33.73
C SER A 562 19.94 -8.15 -35.06
N HIS A 563 18.79 -7.61 -35.49
CA HIS A 563 18.65 -6.93 -36.78
C HIS A 563 18.89 -5.40 -36.72
N SER A 564 19.24 -4.81 -35.56
CA SER A 564 19.09 -3.35 -35.39
C SER A 564 19.96 -2.65 -34.34
N GLY A 565 21.13 -3.18 -33.96
CA GLY A 565 22.10 -2.46 -33.09
C GLY A 565 21.84 -2.55 -31.58
N SER A 566 20.88 -3.37 -31.15
CA SER A 566 20.66 -3.72 -29.74
C SER A 566 21.77 -4.63 -29.22
N THR A 567 22.19 -4.45 -27.97
CA THR A 567 23.15 -5.34 -27.30
C THR A 567 22.41 -6.27 -26.33
N ILE A 568 22.83 -7.52 -26.30
CA ILE A 568 22.26 -8.57 -25.45
C ILE A 568 23.34 -8.96 -24.45
N ARG A 569 23.02 -8.87 -23.16
CA ARG A 569 23.90 -9.30 -22.08
C ARG A 569 23.29 -10.52 -21.43
N ILE A 570 24.01 -11.64 -21.44
CA ILE A 570 23.60 -12.86 -20.75
C ILE A 570 24.34 -12.84 -19.42
N ILE A 571 23.59 -12.61 -18.34
CA ILE A 571 24.17 -12.45 -17.01
C ILE A 571 23.91 -13.73 -16.22
N SER A 572 24.98 -14.29 -15.66
CA SER A 572 24.90 -15.43 -14.77
C SER A 572 25.31 -15.05 -13.37
N ILE A 573 24.35 -15.16 -12.44
CA ILE A 573 24.49 -14.77 -11.03
C ILE A 573 24.38 -15.97 -10.06
N ILE A 574 24.34 -17.21 -10.58
CA ILE A 574 24.21 -18.43 -9.78
C ILE A 574 25.47 -19.31 -9.94
N ASN A 575 25.89 -19.99 -8.88
CA ASN A 575 26.94 -21.02 -8.95
C ASN A 575 26.51 -22.22 -9.84
N LYS A 576 27.35 -22.57 -10.84
CA LYS A 576 27.15 -23.66 -11.82
C LYS A 576 26.09 -23.41 -12.90
N SER A 577 25.85 -22.15 -13.24
CA SER A 577 24.99 -21.81 -14.37
C SER A 577 25.57 -22.28 -15.71
N GLN A 578 24.69 -22.77 -16.59
CA GLN A 578 25.06 -23.21 -17.94
C GLN A 578 24.37 -22.37 -19.01
N ILE A 579 25.17 -21.76 -19.88
CA ILE A 579 24.73 -21.06 -21.09
C ILE A 579 25.02 -21.98 -22.26
N HIS A 580 24.00 -22.45 -22.97
CA HIS A 580 24.18 -23.29 -24.16
C HIS A 580 24.02 -22.44 -25.40
N ILE A 581 25.04 -22.39 -26.26
CA ILE A 581 25.04 -21.69 -27.53
C ILE A 581 25.16 -22.74 -28.64
N LYS A 582 24.04 -23.08 -29.26
CA LYS A 582 23.98 -24.07 -30.35
C LYS A 582 23.98 -23.41 -31.72
N GLY A 583 24.15 -24.20 -32.79
CA GLY A 583 23.91 -23.77 -34.18
C GLY A 583 25.03 -22.92 -34.79
N ASN A 584 24.86 -22.46 -36.03
CA ASN A 584 25.88 -21.63 -36.69
C ASN A 584 25.65 -20.15 -36.38
N TRP A 585 26.71 -19.46 -35.97
CA TRP A 585 26.73 -18.03 -35.72
C TRP A 585 27.77 -17.34 -36.62
N THR A 586 27.40 -16.21 -37.22
CA THR A 586 28.36 -15.30 -37.83
C THR A 586 29.02 -14.43 -36.75
N LYS A 587 30.18 -13.83 -37.06
CA LYS A 587 30.87 -12.92 -36.14
C LYS A 587 30.07 -11.64 -35.89
N GLU A 588 29.32 -11.19 -36.89
CA GLU A 588 28.48 -9.99 -36.83
C GLU A 588 27.24 -10.19 -35.95
N GLU A 589 26.64 -11.39 -35.93
CA GLU A 589 25.55 -11.73 -35.01
C GLU A 589 26.04 -11.85 -33.56
N ALA A 590 27.20 -12.49 -33.39
CA ALA A 590 27.74 -12.79 -32.06
C ALA A 590 28.35 -11.56 -31.35
N GLN A 591 28.82 -10.54 -32.08
CA GLN A 591 29.35 -9.31 -31.48
C GLN A 591 28.28 -8.50 -30.70
N ASN A 592 27.00 -8.71 -31.02
CA ASN A 592 25.89 -8.05 -30.34
C ASN A 592 25.48 -8.79 -29.05
N ILE A 593 26.15 -9.90 -28.72
CA ILE A 593 25.90 -10.70 -27.53
C ILE A 593 27.16 -10.70 -26.67
N THR A 594 27.01 -10.28 -25.43
CA THR A 594 28.05 -10.31 -24.40
C THR A 594 27.65 -11.31 -23.32
N ILE A 595 28.56 -12.22 -23.00
CA ILE A 595 28.44 -13.12 -21.86
C ILE A 595 29.07 -12.41 -20.67
N VAL A 596 28.28 -12.15 -19.64
CA VAL A 596 28.74 -11.48 -18.42
C VAL A 596 28.92 -12.54 -17.33
N SER A 597 30.17 -12.77 -16.92
CA SER A 597 30.51 -13.69 -15.84
C SER A 597 30.91 -12.91 -14.59
N THR A 598 30.16 -13.07 -13.50
CA THR A 598 30.39 -12.35 -12.26
C THR A 598 31.44 -13.06 -11.39
N THR A 599 32.26 -12.29 -10.67
CA THR A 599 33.33 -12.82 -9.81
C THR A 599 32.78 -13.75 -8.74
N ASN A 600 33.39 -14.93 -8.56
CA ASN A 600 32.98 -16.05 -7.69
C ASN A 600 31.84 -16.96 -8.20
N HIS A 601 31.36 -16.79 -9.43
CA HIS A 601 30.36 -17.68 -10.03
C HIS A 601 30.94 -18.45 -11.22
N HIS A 602 31.05 -19.78 -11.11
CA HIS A 602 31.49 -20.64 -12.22
C HIS A 602 30.40 -20.70 -13.32
N THR A 603 30.52 -19.81 -14.31
CA THR A 603 29.70 -19.82 -15.53
C THR A 603 30.29 -20.83 -16.54
N ARG A 604 29.49 -21.82 -16.94
CA ARG A 604 29.83 -22.76 -18.01
C ARG A 604 29.14 -22.36 -19.31
N VAL A 605 29.91 -22.19 -20.36
CA VAL A 605 29.38 -21.92 -21.70
C VAL A 605 29.56 -23.18 -22.54
N LEU A 606 28.46 -23.87 -22.81
CA LEU A 606 28.43 -25.01 -23.71
C LEU A 606 28.26 -24.48 -25.14
N LEU A 607 29.24 -24.73 -26.00
CA LEU A 607 29.32 -24.07 -27.30
C LEU A 607 29.93 -25.02 -28.34
N ASP A 608 29.30 -25.09 -29.53
CA ASP A 608 29.93 -25.74 -30.69
C ASP A 608 31.27 -25.06 -31.00
N LEU A 609 32.39 -25.82 -31.06
CA LEU A 609 33.75 -25.29 -31.29
C LEU A 609 33.86 -24.24 -32.41
N LYS A 610 33.09 -24.41 -33.49
CA LYS A 610 33.03 -23.48 -34.63
C LYS A 610 32.61 -22.05 -34.26
N ASN A 611 32.05 -21.83 -33.06
CA ASN A 611 31.59 -20.54 -32.57
C ASN A 611 32.51 -19.92 -31.50
N LEU A 612 33.62 -20.58 -31.16
CA LEU A 612 34.55 -20.13 -30.14
C LEU A 612 35.13 -18.76 -30.52
N GLY A 613 35.20 -17.84 -29.55
CA GLY A 613 35.75 -16.49 -29.75
C GLY A 613 34.89 -15.53 -30.58
N LYS A 614 33.63 -15.89 -30.89
CA LYS A 614 32.72 -15.00 -31.62
C LYS A 614 31.94 -14.03 -30.72
N PHE A 615 31.79 -14.35 -29.44
CA PHE A 615 30.98 -13.60 -28.47
C PHE A 615 31.81 -12.63 -27.63
N GLY A 616 31.22 -11.52 -27.22
CA GLY A 616 31.82 -10.63 -26.21
C GLY A 616 31.85 -11.29 -24.84
N ILE A 617 32.87 -11.00 -24.03
CA ILE A 617 33.00 -11.49 -22.66
C ILE A 617 33.25 -10.29 -21.75
N GLU A 618 32.52 -10.21 -20.66
CA GLU A 618 32.70 -9.24 -19.59
C GLU A 618 32.86 -9.97 -18.26
N GLY A 619 33.87 -9.60 -17.46
CA GLY A 619 34.20 -10.28 -16.21
C GLY A 619 35.17 -11.46 -16.38
N GLU A 620 34.97 -12.53 -15.61
CA GLU A 620 35.85 -13.72 -15.67
C GLU A 620 35.64 -14.52 -16.96
N GLU A 621 36.71 -15.13 -17.48
CA GLU A 621 36.60 -15.97 -18.68
C GLU A 621 35.80 -17.24 -18.35
N PRO A 622 34.69 -17.53 -19.06
CA PRO A 622 33.84 -18.68 -18.75
C PRO A 622 34.53 -20.00 -19.11
N GLU A 623 34.12 -21.08 -18.42
CA GLU A 623 34.55 -22.43 -18.78
C GLU A 623 33.81 -22.86 -20.06
N TYR A 624 34.54 -22.98 -21.17
CA TYR A 624 33.99 -23.49 -22.43
C TYR A 624 33.96 -25.01 -22.46
N ILE A 625 32.80 -25.58 -22.76
CA ILE A 625 32.61 -27.02 -22.93
C ILE A 625 32.12 -27.27 -24.36
N ASP A 626 32.90 -28.04 -25.12
CA ASP A 626 32.49 -28.47 -26.46
C ASP A 626 31.31 -29.45 -26.38
N THR A 627 30.26 -29.21 -27.16
CA THR A 627 29.08 -30.08 -27.24
C THR A 627 28.96 -30.69 -28.63
N PRO A 628 29.44 -31.93 -28.86
CA PRO A 628 29.60 -32.42 -30.23
C PRO A 628 28.33 -32.89 -30.94
N ASP A 629 27.19 -33.13 -30.27
CA ASP A 629 26.00 -33.65 -30.97
C ASP A 629 24.68 -33.56 -30.18
N ASP A 630 23.58 -33.34 -30.88
CA ASP A 630 22.21 -33.17 -30.34
C ASP A 630 21.64 -34.44 -29.65
N ALA A 631 22.22 -35.63 -29.89
CA ALA A 631 21.65 -36.92 -29.50
C ALA A 631 21.70 -37.23 -27.98
N HIS A 632 22.70 -36.71 -27.25
CA HIS A 632 22.82 -36.96 -25.80
C HIS A 632 21.79 -36.18 -24.98
N PHE A 633 21.28 -35.06 -25.52
CA PHE A 633 20.43 -34.12 -24.78
C PHE A 633 18.93 -34.39 -24.90
N GLU A 634 18.44 -34.95 -26.01
CA GLU A 634 17.06 -35.46 -26.09
C GLU A 634 16.76 -36.48 -25.00
N ILE A 635 17.79 -37.23 -24.58
CA ILE A 635 17.70 -38.24 -23.53
C ILE A 635 17.53 -37.57 -22.16
N ILE A 636 18.29 -36.51 -21.86
CA ILE A 636 18.19 -35.74 -20.61
C ILE A 636 16.86 -34.98 -20.53
N ALA A 637 16.41 -34.34 -21.62
CA ALA A 637 15.12 -33.64 -21.67
C ALA A 637 13.91 -34.60 -21.56
N LYS A 638 13.99 -35.82 -22.11
CA LYS A 638 13.00 -36.90 -21.89
C LYS A 638 13.02 -37.42 -20.45
N PHE A 639 14.15 -37.37 -19.77
CA PHE A 639 14.28 -37.81 -18.38
C PHE A 639 13.65 -36.81 -17.41
N LEU A 640 13.85 -35.50 -17.63
CA LEU A 640 13.28 -34.43 -16.80
C LEU A 640 11.77 -34.24 -17.00
N SER A 641 11.26 -34.36 -18.25
CA SER A 641 9.82 -34.30 -18.54
C SER A 641 9.01 -35.49 -17.98
N ARG A 642 9.65 -36.64 -17.73
CA ARG A 642 9.01 -37.78 -17.06
C ARG A 642 8.85 -37.60 -15.55
N LYS A 643 9.63 -36.72 -14.91
CA LYS A 643 9.49 -36.40 -13.47
C LYS A 643 8.33 -35.44 -13.18
N THR A 644 7.94 -34.59 -14.14
CA THR A 644 6.87 -33.59 -13.96
C THR A 644 5.50 -34.07 -14.44
N GLY A 645 5.46 -35.11 -15.30
CA GLY A 645 4.23 -35.67 -15.86
C GLY A 645 3.75 -36.95 -15.17
N GLN A 646 3.25 -36.87 -13.93
CA GLN A 646 2.49 -37.97 -13.34
C GLN A 646 1.22 -37.48 -12.61
N SER A 647 0.22 -37.08 -13.38
CA SER A 647 -1.16 -37.53 -13.16
C SER A 647 -1.99 -37.33 -14.44
N ASN A 648 -2.95 -38.23 -14.67
CA ASN A 648 -3.98 -38.22 -15.72
C ASN A 648 -3.64 -38.93 -17.04
N LYS A 649 -3.86 -40.25 -17.10
CA LYS A 649 -5.16 -40.83 -17.53
C LYS A 649 -5.11 -42.36 -17.69
N THR A 650 -6.19 -42.98 -17.24
CA THR A 650 -6.63 -44.38 -17.36
C THR A 650 -6.70 -44.86 -18.81
N ALA A 651 -6.21 -46.08 -19.05
CA ALA A 651 -6.33 -46.81 -20.32
C ALA A 651 -7.42 -47.90 -20.22
N GLN A 652 -8.26 -47.99 -21.25
CA GLN A 652 -9.19 -49.10 -21.48
C GLN A 652 -8.63 -49.96 -22.63
N PHE A 653 -8.60 -51.27 -22.41
CA PHE A 653 -8.09 -52.32 -23.29
C PHE A 653 -8.96 -52.54 -24.53
N ASP A 654 -8.36 -52.98 -25.66
CA ASP A 654 -8.84 -54.23 -26.27
C ASP A 654 -7.80 -55.02 -27.10
N LYS A 655 -8.00 -56.34 -27.09
CA LYS A 655 -7.19 -57.47 -27.60
C LYS A 655 -7.41 -57.69 -29.11
N ARG A 656 -6.40 -58.04 -29.94
CA ARG A 656 -5.84 -59.38 -30.34
C ARG A 656 -5.35 -59.18 -31.80
N SER A 657 -4.35 -59.82 -32.42
CA SER A 657 -3.37 -60.83 -32.07
C SER A 657 -2.28 -60.92 -33.17
N LYS A 658 -1.04 -61.14 -32.72
CA LYS A 658 0.09 -61.95 -33.28
C LYS A 658 0.69 -61.66 -34.67
N GLY A 659 2.02 -61.44 -34.65
CA GLY A 659 2.94 -61.65 -35.78
C GLY A 659 4.42 -61.26 -35.55
N ALA A 660 5.16 -62.09 -34.80
CA ALA A 660 6.60 -62.44 -34.91
C ALA A 660 7.78 -61.42 -34.80
N LYS A 661 8.81 -61.93 -34.08
CA LYS A 661 10.28 -61.65 -34.06
C LYS A 661 10.85 -60.42 -33.31
N GLY A 662 11.51 -60.74 -32.19
CA GLY A 662 12.93 -60.38 -31.97
C GLY A 662 13.28 -59.17 -31.10
N THR A 663 13.89 -59.47 -29.94
CA THR A 663 14.68 -58.60 -29.04
C THR A 663 13.95 -57.89 -27.90
N LEU A 664 14.65 -57.85 -26.74
CA LEU A 664 14.56 -56.93 -25.59
C LEU A 664 13.92 -57.43 -24.26
N ILE A 665 14.78 -57.54 -23.25
CA ILE A 665 14.69 -57.05 -21.85
C ILE A 665 13.76 -57.69 -20.77
N PHE A 666 14.35 -57.70 -19.55
CA PHE A 666 13.83 -57.74 -18.17
C PHE A 666 13.54 -59.09 -17.47
N LEU A 667 14.28 -59.36 -16.38
CA LEU A 667 13.77 -59.29 -14.99
C LEU A 667 14.89 -59.53 -13.95
N ASN A 668 15.12 -58.57 -13.05
CA ASN A 668 14.50 -58.62 -11.72
C ASN A 668 14.79 -57.36 -10.88
N LEU A 669 13.70 -56.67 -10.54
CA LEU A 669 13.56 -55.67 -9.49
C LEU A 669 12.86 -56.37 -8.31
N ILE A 670 13.55 -56.56 -7.20
CA ILE A 670 12.96 -56.81 -5.89
C ILE A 670 13.60 -55.79 -4.95
N SER A 671 12.85 -54.76 -4.55
CA SER A 671 13.02 -53.95 -3.33
C SER A 671 12.39 -52.56 -3.53
N ALA A 672 11.07 -52.42 -3.37
CA ALA A 672 10.41 -51.14 -3.07
C ALA A 672 8.94 -51.29 -2.65
N ALA A 673 8.56 -52.38 -1.95
CA ALA A 673 7.18 -52.62 -1.55
C ALA A 673 6.98 -52.74 -0.01
N VAL A 674 7.93 -52.25 0.79
CA VAL A 674 7.88 -52.40 2.27
C VAL A 674 7.64 -51.08 3.02
N CYS A 675 7.74 -49.90 2.41
CA CYS A 675 7.60 -48.64 3.17
C CYS A 675 6.20 -48.00 3.20
N VAL A 676 5.21 -48.51 2.45
CA VAL A 676 3.86 -47.89 2.40
C VAL A 676 2.87 -48.56 3.36
N PHE A 677 3.16 -49.77 3.85
CA PHE A 677 2.27 -50.49 4.78
C PHE A 677 2.44 -50.08 6.26
N VAL A 678 3.56 -49.45 6.62
CA VAL A 678 3.84 -49.02 8.01
C VAL A 678 3.18 -47.66 8.33
N PHE A 679 2.89 -46.83 7.33
CA PHE A 679 2.33 -45.49 7.55
C PHE A 679 0.80 -45.49 7.72
N ILE A 680 0.10 -46.49 7.18
CA ILE A 680 -1.37 -46.60 7.28
C ILE A 680 -1.80 -47.18 8.64
N VAL A 681 -0.95 -47.98 9.30
CA VAL A 681 -1.24 -48.57 10.62
C VAL A 681 -1.04 -47.56 11.78
N LEU A 682 -0.20 -46.53 11.61
CA LEU A 682 0.03 -45.50 12.63
C LEU A 682 -1.06 -44.41 12.69
N ILE A 683 -1.77 -44.17 11.58
CA ILE A 683 -2.86 -43.16 11.52
C ILE A 683 -4.17 -43.71 12.11
N SER A 684 -4.40 -45.03 12.04
CA SER A 684 -5.56 -45.67 12.68
C SER A 684 -5.46 -45.77 14.21
N PHE A 685 -4.25 -45.66 14.79
CA PHE A 685 -4.04 -45.71 16.25
C PHE A 685 -4.26 -44.34 16.93
N PHE A 686 -4.11 -43.22 16.22
CA PHE A 686 -4.30 -41.87 16.77
C PHE A 686 -5.74 -41.32 16.67
N ILE A 687 -6.59 -41.92 15.84
CA ILE A 687 -7.99 -41.52 15.68
C ILE A 687 -8.91 -42.18 16.73
N HIS A 688 -8.45 -43.22 17.43
CA HIS A 688 -9.26 -43.96 18.43
C HIS A 688 -9.06 -43.52 19.90
N GLN A 689 -8.26 -42.48 20.18
CA GLN A 689 -8.04 -41.95 21.55
C GLN A 689 -8.68 -40.59 21.84
N LYS A 690 -9.61 -40.10 21.00
CA LYS A 690 -10.29 -38.80 21.22
C LYS A 690 -11.82 -38.89 21.38
N GLN A 691 -12.34 -40.04 21.83
CA GLN A 691 -13.78 -40.28 22.05
C GLN A 691 -14.16 -40.80 23.45
N HIS A 692 -13.31 -40.65 24.47
CA HIS A 692 -13.69 -40.90 25.86
C HIS A 692 -13.17 -39.81 26.80
N THR A 693 -13.97 -38.76 27.00
CA THR A 693 -14.11 -38.00 28.27
C THR A 693 -15.22 -36.96 28.11
N ALA A 694 -16.47 -37.41 28.20
CA ALA A 694 -17.62 -36.57 28.49
C ALA A 694 -18.68 -37.48 29.12
N GLU A 695 -18.64 -37.65 30.44
CA GLU A 695 -19.80 -37.89 31.32
C GLU A 695 -19.33 -38.14 32.78
N HIS A 696 -20.09 -37.56 33.71
CA HIS A 696 -20.02 -37.61 35.18
C HIS A 696 -19.11 -36.61 35.90
N HIS A 697 -19.71 -35.52 36.39
CA HIS A 697 -19.92 -35.33 37.83
C HIS A 697 -20.97 -34.21 38.10
N THR A 698 -22.12 -34.61 38.65
CA THR A 698 -23.01 -33.78 39.48
C THR A 698 -23.12 -34.44 40.85
N ALA A 699 -22.71 -33.71 41.87
CA ALA A 699 -23.16 -33.78 43.26
C ALA A 699 -22.80 -32.45 43.91
#